data_AF-A0A1I3UE82-F1
#
_entry.id   AF-A0A1I3UE82-F1
#
_cell.length_a   1.000
_cell.length_b   1.000
_cell.length_c   1.000
_cell.angle_alpha   90.00
_cell.angle_beta   90.00
_cell.angle_gamma   90.00
#
_symmetry.space_group_name_H-M   'P 1'
#
loop_
_entity.id
_entity.type
_entity.pdbx_description
1 polymer ?
#
loop_
_entity_poly.entity_id
_entity_poly.type
_entity_poly.pdbx_seq_one_letter_code
_entity_poly.pdbx_strand_id
1 'polypeptide(L)'
;MNRTLLSRIFGGAIFAGSFDPRWALFSANSFIAAMLAIYLAFRLGLQRPYWAMLTVYLTAQPFAGAVRSRAVYRLLGTLLGSSAAVAFVPLLVNQPFLMTAAITSWAAFCLYVSLQDRTPSSYAFLLAGYTATTVAFSSVAAPHLVFDVALARVEEIVLGICCATAVHTLLFPSDVTGALIRSIDAAVHATCAWTTEAFLNHSPTKANAARWRLASDVTQFEVLSTHLRYDTGAAKPPIRAIRALQDKLALVLPTLTAIEDRLDALGERRTPELDQLLSKLGEWVRTPPLSQHSADDLMRLCAEFKVAPSATQSEWDTLLVSSLIAKSSAMIETLAAILELNAVIHGSTVVPQLVLVTASASKVHRAKRTLHRDQRLAALSVAAFFAAVLGCAAVWIATAWPEGGIAAQIAAIAAALYSSLDDPAPTLMSYTVWTMASLPIAAIYLFVIFPAIDGFPMLAASLAPPFLIIGYLQANPRHIVKALALGLGLIGALDLQNRFLADFVSFANVDAASLIGLMVAFLAVRVFRSVTAKHAAKRLIRHGWVDLANLARARRPMNRERWAAVMLDRLGLVAPRLALSGSDVETEAGRSLAALQMGLDLLDLKSSVTNANDQRSERLECLLTKLAQAFRWFAAGNNELRPVERQALRATIDSELRECCKSGAAIQLTRLVSLVGLRRALFPDAPAPSSDGVV
;
A
#
# COMPACT_ATOMS: atom_id res chain seq x y z
N MET A 1 14.70 12.76 -28.88
CA MET A 1 15.41 13.76 -28.05
C MET A 1 16.60 13.07 -27.39
N ASN A 2 17.84 13.45 -27.75
CA ASN A 2 19.05 12.64 -27.45
C ASN A 2 19.47 12.71 -25.97
N ARG A 3 19.88 11.55 -25.41
CA ARG A 3 20.31 11.33 -24.02
C ARG A 3 21.41 12.30 -23.54
N THR A 4 22.26 12.74 -24.47
CA THR A 4 23.40 13.65 -24.27
C THR A 4 23.00 15.11 -24.03
N LEU A 5 21.83 15.54 -24.51
CA LEU A 5 21.36 16.92 -24.37
C LEU A 5 20.66 17.10 -23.02
N LEU A 6 19.85 16.12 -22.61
CA LEU A 6 19.20 16.08 -21.31
C LEU A 6 20.18 15.86 -20.15
N SER A 7 21.24 15.07 -20.34
CA SER A 7 22.28 14.85 -19.32
C SER A 7 23.15 16.09 -19.07
N ARG A 8 23.35 16.94 -20.09
CA ARG A 8 24.09 18.20 -19.97
C ARG A 8 23.30 19.28 -19.24
N ILE A 9 21.97 19.32 -19.37
CA ILE A 9 21.14 20.35 -18.73
C ILE A 9 20.81 20.00 -17.26
N PHE A 10 20.62 18.70 -16.93
CA PHE A 10 20.09 18.30 -15.62
C PHE A 10 21.03 17.42 -14.77
N GLY A 11 22.27 17.21 -15.20
CA GLY A 11 23.26 16.41 -14.48
C GLY A 11 23.04 14.89 -14.63
N GLY A 12 24.15 14.15 -14.78
CA GLY A 12 24.15 12.71 -15.07
C GLY A 12 23.47 11.82 -14.02
N ALA A 13 23.16 12.34 -12.83
CA ALA A 13 22.52 11.60 -11.75
C ALA A 13 20.99 11.40 -11.92
N ILE A 14 20.31 12.22 -12.73
CA ILE A 14 18.83 12.15 -12.89
C ILE A 14 18.42 11.14 -13.98
N PHE A 15 19.28 10.92 -14.99
CA PHE A 15 18.98 10.09 -16.17
C PHE A 15 19.87 8.84 -16.30
N ALA A 16 20.31 8.27 -15.17
CA ALA A 16 21.17 7.07 -15.16
C ALA A 16 20.44 5.75 -15.53
N GLY A 17 19.17 5.79 -15.96
CA GLY A 17 18.37 4.62 -16.35
C GLY A 17 18.13 4.48 -17.87
N SER A 18 17.61 3.32 -18.28
CA SER A 18 17.03 3.14 -19.62
C SER A 18 15.84 4.08 -19.82
N PHE A 19 15.68 4.62 -21.02
CA PHE A 19 14.53 5.46 -21.37
C PHE A 19 13.29 4.57 -21.46
N ASP A 20 12.32 4.75 -20.54
CA ASP A 20 11.09 3.97 -20.56
C ASP A 20 10.06 4.65 -21.49
N PRO A 21 9.68 4.03 -22.62
CA PRO A 21 8.72 4.61 -23.56
C PRO A 21 7.35 4.88 -22.93
N ARG A 22 6.96 4.14 -21.88
CA ARG A 22 5.67 4.34 -21.19
C ARG A 22 5.65 5.65 -20.40
N TRP A 23 6.75 5.99 -19.76
CA TRP A 23 6.89 7.25 -19.01
C TRP A 23 6.93 8.45 -19.94
N ALA A 24 7.58 8.30 -21.09
CA ALA A 24 7.59 9.32 -22.14
C ALA A 24 6.18 9.56 -22.70
N LEU A 25 5.42 8.49 -22.94
CA LEU A 25 4.03 8.57 -23.42
C LEU A 25 3.11 9.26 -22.40
N PHE A 26 3.21 8.87 -21.12
CA PHE A 26 2.48 9.54 -20.04
C PHE A 26 2.79 11.04 -19.97
N SER A 27 4.07 11.39 -20.10
CA SER A 27 4.51 12.78 -20.09
C SER A 27 3.96 13.58 -21.27
N ALA A 28 4.03 13.02 -22.48
CA ALA A 28 3.50 13.64 -23.69
C ALA A 28 1.98 13.87 -23.57
N ASN A 29 1.22 12.88 -23.08
CA ASN A 29 -0.22 13.02 -22.86
C ASN A 29 -0.54 14.12 -21.84
N SER A 30 0.19 14.14 -20.72
CA SER A 30 0.00 15.16 -19.68
C SER A 30 0.28 16.56 -20.21
N PHE A 31 1.34 16.71 -21.02
CA PHE A 31 1.70 17.97 -21.66
C PHE A 31 0.65 18.42 -22.69
N ILE A 32 0.20 17.53 -23.58
CA ILE A 32 -0.85 17.84 -24.58
C ILE A 32 -2.14 18.26 -23.87
N ALA A 33 -2.54 17.53 -22.82
CA ALA A 33 -3.72 17.87 -22.03
C ALA A 33 -3.58 19.24 -21.34
N ALA A 34 -2.40 19.54 -20.78
CA ALA A 34 -2.11 20.81 -20.11
C ALA A 34 -2.15 21.99 -21.09
N MET A 35 -1.57 21.84 -22.28
CA MET A 35 -1.59 22.86 -23.33
C MET A 35 -3.00 23.06 -23.89
N LEU A 36 -3.75 21.97 -24.11
CA LEU A 36 -5.15 22.06 -24.53
C LEU A 36 -6.00 22.80 -23.49
N ALA A 37 -5.80 22.51 -22.20
CA ALA A 37 -6.51 23.18 -21.11
C ALA A 37 -6.20 24.69 -21.06
N ILE A 38 -4.93 25.08 -21.15
CA ILE A 38 -4.55 26.50 -21.19
C ILE A 38 -5.10 27.18 -22.44
N TYR A 39 -4.99 26.54 -23.61
CA TYR A 39 -5.51 27.10 -24.86
C TYR A 39 -7.00 27.42 -24.77
N LEU A 40 -7.80 26.46 -24.28
CA LEU A 40 -9.23 26.64 -24.10
C LEU A 40 -9.53 27.67 -23.00
N ALA A 41 -8.77 27.70 -21.92
CA ALA A 41 -8.96 28.68 -20.85
C ALA A 41 -8.72 30.11 -21.33
N PHE A 42 -7.66 30.33 -22.12
CA PHE A 42 -7.41 31.62 -22.78
C PHE A 42 -8.49 32.00 -23.78
N ARG A 43 -8.99 31.03 -24.57
CA ARG A 43 -10.07 31.27 -25.55
C ARG A 43 -11.41 31.60 -24.90
N LEU A 44 -11.71 31.00 -23.76
CA LEU A 44 -12.91 31.26 -22.97
C LEU A 44 -12.79 32.53 -22.12
N GLY A 45 -11.59 33.10 -22.00
CA GLY A 45 -11.35 34.30 -21.19
C GLY A 45 -11.43 34.04 -19.69
N LEU A 46 -11.13 32.81 -19.23
CA LEU A 46 -11.13 32.47 -17.81
C LEU A 46 -10.11 33.33 -17.04
N GLN A 47 -10.43 33.68 -15.79
CA GLN A 47 -9.62 34.64 -15.03
C GLN A 47 -8.24 34.11 -14.64
N ARG A 48 -8.11 32.84 -14.26
CA ARG A 48 -6.90 32.22 -13.71
C ARG A 48 -6.56 30.89 -14.42
N PRO A 49 -6.16 30.93 -15.70
CA PRO A 49 -5.98 29.74 -16.54
C PRO A 49 -4.92 28.76 -16.03
N TYR A 50 -3.97 29.20 -15.20
CA TYR A 50 -2.99 28.30 -14.57
C TYR A 50 -3.63 27.20 -13.71
N TRP A 51 -4.82 27.40 -13.12
CA TRP A 51 -5.51 26.35 -12.34
C TRP A 51 -5.95 25.17 -13.21
N ALA A 52 -6.30 25.42 -14.48
CA ALA A 52 -6.64 24.36 -15.42
C ALA A 52 -5.41 23.49 -15.70
N MET A 53 -4.25 24.12 -15.93
CA MET A 53 -2.96 23.43 -16.11
C MET A 53 -2.55 22.63 -14.85
N LEU A 54 -2.62 23.26 -13.69
CA LEU A 54 -2.33 22.64 -12.40
C LEU A 54 -3.24 21.43 -12.17
N THR A 55 -4.49 21.52 -12.61
CA THR A 55 -5.45 20.43 -12.52
C THR A 55 -5.06 19.22 -13.34
N VAL A 56 -4.61 19.42 -14.57
CA VAL A 56 -4.11 18.34 -15.43
C VAL A 56 -2.95 17.61 -14.75
N TYR A 57 -1.91 18.32 -14.32
CA TYR A 57 -0.73 17.67 -13.71
C TYR A 57 -1.02 16.98 -12.38
N LEU A 58 -1.91 17.54 -11.55
CA LEU A 58 -2.28 16.93 -10.26
C LEU A 58 -3.22 15.73 -10.42
N THR A 59 -4.06 15.70 -11.46
CA THR A 59 -4.92 14.54 -11.76
C THR A 59 -4.26 13.49 -12.65
N ALA A 60 -3.16 13.83 -13.33
CA ALA A 60 -2.41 12.91 -14.16
C ALA A 60 -1.96 11.68 -13.36
N GLN A 61 -2.34 10.51 -13.85
CA GLN A 61 -1.96 9.21 -13.31
C GLN A 61 -1.49 8.32 -14.47
N PRO A 62 -0.54 7.41 -14.24
CA PRO A 62 -0.08 6.47 -15.27
C PRO A 62 -1.21 5.62 -15.88
N PHE A 63 -2.33 5.51 -15.17
CA PHE A 63 -3.47 4.69 -15.54
C PHE A 63 -4.73 5.54 -15.77
N ALA A 64 -5.38 5.36 -16.92
CA ALA A 64 -6.56 6.15 -17.30
C ALA A 64 -7.74 5.97 -16.33
N GLY A 65 -7.96 4.76 -15.79
CA GLY A 65 -8.99 4.51 -14.77
C GLY A 65 -8.73 5.26 -13.46
N ALA A 66 -7.47 5.45 -13.08
CA ALA A 66 -7.10 6.22 -11.89
C ALA A 66 -7.35 7.72 -12.10
N VAL A 67 -7.04 8.26 -13.29
CA VAL A 67 -7.35 9.66 -13.67
C VAL A 67 -8.84 9.95 -13.49
N ARG A 68 -9.72 9.10 -14.04
CA ARG A 68 -11.18 9.29 -13.95
C ARG A 68 -11.70 9.28 -12.52
N SER A 69 -11.26 8.33 -11.71
CA SER A 69 -11.69 8.27 -10.30
C SER A 69 -11.28 9.53 -9.54
N ARG A 70 -10.02 10.00 -9.71
CA ARG A 70 -9.54 11.25 -9.08
C ARG A 70 -10.25 12.48 -9.60
N ALA A 71 -10.56 12.53 -10.90
CA ALA A 71 -11.30 13.63 -11.51
C ALA A 71 -12.68 13.84 -10.87
N VAL A 72 -13.47 12.78 -10.70
CA VAL A 72 -14.81 12.87 -10.09
C VAL A 72 -14.72 13.40 -8.65
N TYR A 73 -13.81 12.86 -7.83
CA TYR A 73 -13.64 13.31 -6.45
C TYR A 73 -13.06 14.72 -6.35
N ARG A 74 -12.24 15.13 -7.33
CA ARG A 74 -11.77 16.51 -7.43
C ARG A 74 -12.93 17.48 -7.74
N LEU A 75 -13.83 17.10 -8.63
CA LEU A 75 -15.00 17.94 -8.91
C LEU A 75 -15.88 18.10 -7.66
N LEU A 76 -16.22 16.98 -7.01
CA LEU A 76 -17.06 16.98 -5.81
C LEU A 76 -16.44 17.79 -4.66
N GLY A 77 -15.15 17.60 -4.39
CA GLY A 77 -14.46 18.36 -3.36
C GLY A 77 -14.40 19.85 -3.69
N THR A 78 -14.20 20.22 -4.95
CA THR A 78 -14.12 21.64 -5.35
C THR A 78 -15.46 22.31 -5.13
N LEU A 79 -16.56 21.66 -5.55
CA LEU A 79 -17.91 22.17 -5.35
C LEU A 79 -18.25 22.35 -3.86
N LEU A 80 -17.93 21.35 -3.03
CA LEU A 80 -18.17 21.43 -1.58
C LEU A 80 -17.33 22.53 -0.91
N GLY A 81 -16.06 22.65 -1.28
CA GLY A 81 -15.16 23.67 -0.72
C GLY A 81 -15.52 25.08 -1.16
N SER A 82 -15.81 25.28 -2.45
CA SER A 82 -16.29 26.56 -3.00
C SER A 82 -17.61 26.98 -2.35
N SER A 83 -18.56 26.06 -2.17
CA SER A 83 -19.83 26.35 -1.50
C SER A 83 -19.63 26.80 -0.05
N ALA A 84 -18.73 26.13 0.68
CA ALA A 84 -18.40 26.51 2.06
C ALA A 84 -17.75 27.89 2.13
N ALA A 85 -16.83 28.23 1.22
CA ALA A 85 -16.21 29.54 1.17
C ALA A 85 -17.23 30.66 0.88
N VAL A 86 -18.12 30.44 -0.10
CA VAL A 86 -19.20 31.40 -0.43
C VAL A 86 -20.18 31.57 0.73
N ALA A 87 -20.41 30.54 1.54
CA ALA A 87 -21.24 30.66 2.74
C ALA A 87 -20.53 31.42 3.88
N PHE A 88 -19.25 31.12 4.16
CA PHE A 88 -18.55 31.68 5.31
C PHE A 88 -18.02 33.09 5.10
N VAL A 89 -17.45 33.40 3.93
CA VAL A 89 -16.76 34.67 3.68
C VAL A 89 -17.70 35.87 3.85
N PRO A 90 -18.89 35.94 3.21
CA PRO A 90 -19.76 37.11 3.36
C PRO A 90 -20.26 37.33 4.79
N LEU A 91 -20.45 36.25 5.56
CA LEU A 91 -20.95 36.32 6.94
C LEU A 91 -19.87 36.77 7.94
N LEU A 92 -18.60 36.45 7.68
CA LEU A 92 -17.53 36.54 8.68
C LEU A 92 -16.43 37.53 8.29
N VAL A 93 -16.45 38.11 7.09
CA VAL A 93 -15.34 38.95 6.59
C VAL A 93 -15.02 40.16 7.47
N ASN A 94 -16.01 40.70 8.17
CA ASN A 94 -15.82 41.82 9.10
C ASN A 94 -15.03 41.43 10.38
N GLN A 95 -14.80 40.14 10.62
CA GLN A 95 -14.08 39.61 11.78
C GLN A 95 -12.99 38.63 11.32
N PRO A 96 -11.79 39.10 10.92
CA PRO A 96 -10.74 38.28 10.29
C PRO A 96 -10.31 37.07 11.12
N PHE A 97 -10.23 37.21 12.45
CA PHE A 97 -9.91 36.10 13.36
C PHE A 97 -10.99 35.03 13.37
N LEU A 98 -12.27 35.43 13.42
CA LEU A 98 -13.40 34.51 13.42
C LEU A 98 -13.57 33.81 12.07
N MET A 99 -13.40 34.55 10.96
CA MET A 99 -13.37 34.00 9.61
C MET A 99 -12.30 32.92 9.46
N THR A 100 -11.05 33.24 9.85
CA THR A 100 -9.93 32.31 9.80
C THR A 100 -10.21 31.07 10.64
N ALA A 101 -10.71 31.24 11.87
CA ALA A 101 -11.05 30.12 12.76
C ALA A 101 -12.16 29.23 12.17
N ALA A 102 -13.21 29.81 11.58
CA ALA A 102 -14.32 29.08 10.97
C ALA A 102 -13.88 28.24 9.76
N ILE A 103 -13.14 28.85 8.83
CA ILE A 103 -12.64 28.15 7.64
C ILE A 103 -11.62 27.09 8.00
N THR A 104 -10.73 27.36 8.96
CA THR A 104 -9.77 26.37 9.45
C THR A 104 -10.50 25.21 10.13
N SER A 105 -11.57 25.47 10.88
CA SER A 105 -12.38 24.43 11.52
C SER A 105 -13.12 23.56 10.51
N TRP A 106 -13.70 24.16 9.46
CA TRP A 106 -14.28 23.42 8.34
C TRP A 106 -13.23 22.52 7.66
N ALA A 107 -12.08 23.09 7.30
CA ALA A 107 -11.02 22.34 6.64
C ALA A 107 -10.43 21.23 7.52
N ALA A 108 -10.28 21.47 8.83
CA ALA A 108 -9.87 20.48 9.81
C ALA A 108 -10.89 19.34 9.97
N PHE A 109 -12.19 19.65 9.97
CA PHE A 109 -13.25 18.64 9.97
C PHE A 109 -13.19 17.78 8.71
N CYS A 110 -13.08 18.41 7.53
CA CYS A 110 -12.92 17.70 6.26
C CYS A 110 -11.65 16.82 6.24
N LEU A 111 -10.53 17.32 6.78
CA LEU A 111 -9.29 16.57 6.94
C LEU A 111 -9.48 15.36 7.87
N TYR A 112 -10.16 15.54 9.01
CA TYR A 112 -10.45 14.46 9.93
C TYR A 112 -11.28 13.35 9.26
N VAL A 113 -12.36 13.73 8.56
CA VAL A 113 -13.21 12.77 7.83
C VAL A 113 -12.41 12.07 6.73
N SER A 114 -11.58 12.80 5.99
CA SER A 114 -10.68 12.24 4.97
C SER A 114 -9.73 11.19 5.55
N LEU A 115 -9.13 11.43 6.72
CA LEU A 115 -8.22 10.47 7.35
C LEU A 115 -8.93 9.21 7.90
N GLN A 116 -10.24 9.28 8.14
CA GLN A 116 -11.04 8.13 8.56
C GLN A 116 -11.53 7.28 7.38
N ASP A 117 -11.73 7.89 6.22
CA ASP A 117 -12.10 7.22 5.00
C ASP A 117 -10.84 6.72 4.26
N ARG A 118 -10.72 5.41 4.05
CA ARG A 118 -9.63 4.82 3.26
C ARG A 118 -10.04 4.46 1.84
N THR A 119 -11.26 4.79 1.45
CA THR A 119 -11.72 4.61 0.07
C THR A 119 -11.31 5.83 -0.77
N PRO A 120 -11.37 5.74 -2.12
CA PRO A 120 -11.04 6.87 -2.99
C PRO A 120 -11.83 8.17 -2.73
N SER A 121 -12.97 8.11 -2.02
CA SER A 121 -13.76 9.30 -1.66
C SER A 121 -13.10 10.21 -0.61
N SER A 122 -12.12 9.71 0.15
CA SER A 122 -11.35 10.55 1.08
C SER A 122 -10.71 11.76 0.40
N TYR A 123 -10.31 11.59 -0.85
CA TYR A 123 -9.77 12.66 -1.69
C TYR A 123 -10.77 13.81 -1.85
N ALA A 124 -12.07 13.55 -1.99
CA ALA A 124 -13.09 14.61 -2.12
C ALA A 124 -13.19 15.46 -0.84
N PHE A 125 -13.16 14.83 0.34
CA PHE A 125 -13.19 15.56 1.61
C PHE A 125 -11.92 16.38 1.82
N LEU A 126 -10.74 15.78 1.57
CA LEU A 126 -9.47 16.51 1.61
C LEU A 126 -9.51 17.76 0.73
N LEU A 127 -10.10 17.60 -0.46
CA LEU A 127 -10.17 18.61 -1.49
C LEU A 127 -11.17 19.73 -1.18
N ALA A 128 -12.27 19.40 -0.51
CA ALA A 128 -13.21 20.36 0.03
C ALA A 128 -12.58 21.29 1.07
N GLY A 129 -11.76 20.73 1.98
CA GLY A 129 -11.06 21.52 2.99
C GLY A 129 -10.07 22.51 2.38
N TYR A 130 -9.17 22.06 1.50
CA TYR A 130 -8.19 22.96 0.89
C TYR A 130 -8.83 23.97 -0.07
N THR A 131 -9.90 23.59 -0.78
CA THR A 131 -10.54 24.50 -1.73
C THR A 131 -11.21 25.65 -0.97
N ALA A 132 -11.88 25.34 0.14
CA ALA A 132 -12.48 26.35 1.01
C ALA A 132 -11.43 27.34 1.54
N THR A 133 -10.28 26.85 2.06
CA THR A 133 -9.21 27.74 2.55
C THR A 133 -8.66 28.62 1.44
N THR A 134 -8.44 28.06 0.24
CA THR A 134 -7.90 28.83 -0.86
C THR A 134 -8.87 29.91 -1.38
N VAL A 135 -10.13 29.56 -1.62
CA VAL A 135 -11.13 30.52 -2.13
C VAL A 135 -11.32 31.63 -1.10
N ALA A 136 -11.38 31.27 0.19
CA ALA A 136 -11.55 32.26 1.23
C ALA A 136 -10.34 33.20 1.39
N PHE A 137 -9.11 32.67 1.50
CA PHE A 137 -7.93 33.50 1.68
C PHE A 137 -7.61 34.37 0.45
N SER A 138 -7.92 33.90 -0.75
CA SER A 138 -7.76 34.70 -1.98
C SER A 138 -8.83 35.77 -2.21
N SER A 139 -9.93 35.74 -1.44
CA SER A 139 -11.03 36.71 -1.56
C SER A 139 -11.05 37.76 -0.44
N VAL A 140 -10.08 37.74 0.49
CA VAL A 140 -10.08 38.64 1.67
C VAL A 140 -9.95 40.10 1.28
N ALA A 141 -9.15 40.42 0.25
CA ALA A 141 -8.98 41.79 -0.25
C ALA A 141 -10.23 42.31 -1.00
N ALA A 142 -11.00 41.42 -1.62
CA ALA A 142 -12.20 41.76 -2.38
C ALA A 142 -13.35 40.77 -2.08
N PRO A 143 -14.00 40.87 -0.90
CA PRO A 143 -14.95 39.85 -0.42
C PRO A 143 -16.19 39.72 -1.30
N HIS A 144 -16.58 40.81 -1.97
CA HIS A 144 -17.72 40.84 -2.89
C HIS A 144 -17.51 39.96 -4.13
N LEU A 145 -16.26 39.64 -4.49
CA LEU A 145 -15.91 38.77 -5.63
C LEU A 145 -15.81 37.29 -5.24
N VAL A 146 -16.13 36.91 -4.00
CA VAL A 146 -15.94 35.51 -3.55
C VAL A 146 -16.73 34.52 -4.41
N PHE A 147 -17.92 34.88 -4.88
CA PHE A 147 -18.71 34.04 -5.77
C PHE A 147 -18.02 33.87 -7.13
N ASP A 148 -17.51 34.95 -7.71
CA ASP A 148 -16.82 34.93 -9.00
C ASP A 148 -15.52 34.12 -8.92
N VAL A 149 -14.74 34.29 -7.84
CA VAL A 149 -13.52 33.51 -7.58
C VAL A 149 -13.85 32.03 -7.40
N ALA A 150 -14.94 31.71 -6.69
CA ALA A 150 -15.39 30.35 -6.48
C ALA A 150 -15.86 29.69 -7.80
N LEU A 151 -16.62 30.41 -8.62
CA LEU A 151 -17.12 29.97 -9.91
C LEU A 151 -15.97 29.75 -10.90
N ALA A 152 -15.08 30.73 -11.06
CA ALA A 152 -13.92 30.63 -11.95
C ALA A 152 -13.08 29.38 -11.63
N ARG A 153 -12.88 29.09 -10.33
CA ARG A 153 -12.16 27.89 -9.92
C ARG A 153 -12.87 26.59 -10.31
N VAL A 154 -14.20 26.53 -10.18
CA VAL A 154 -14.97 25.35 -10.59
C VAL A 154 -14.84 25.15 -12.10
N GLU A 155 -14.99 26.21 -12.89
CA GLU A 155 -14.87 26.18 -14.35
C GLU A 155 -13.48 25.74 -14.81
N GLU A 156 -12.42 26.31 -14.24
CA GLU A 156 -11.03 25.99 -14.56
C GLU A 156 -10.67 24.53 -14.20
N ILE A 157 -11.14 24.05 -13.06
CA ILE A 157 -10.93 22.65 -12.63
C ILE A 157 -11.71 21.69 -13.52
N VAL A 158 -12.97 22.01 -13.86
CA VAL A 158 -13.79 21.21 -14.80
C VAL A 158 -13.09 21.15 -16.15
N LEU A 159 -12.64 22.28 -16.69
CA LEU A 159 -11.94 22.34 -17.97
C LEU A 159 -10.67 21.50 -17.97
N GLY A 160 -9.84 21.61 -16.92
CA GLY A 160 -8.63 20.80 -16.75
C GLY A 160 -8.95 19.29 -16.69
N ILE A 161 -9.99 18.91 -15.94
CA ILE A 161 -10.47 17.52 -15.86
C ILE A 161 -10.94 17.01 -17.21
N CYS A 162 -11.73 17.79 -17.95
CA CYS A 162 -12.24 17.42 -19.27
C CYS A 162 -11.09 17.21 -20.26
N CYS A 163 -10.11 18.11 -20.28
CA CYS A 163 -8.94 18.00 -21.16
C CYS A 163 -8.06 16.79 -20.80
N ALA A 164 -7.76 16.61 -19.50
CA ALA A 164 -6.99 15.46 -19.02
C ALA A 164 -7.69 14.14 -19.34
N THR A 165 -9.01 14.06 -19.08
CA THR A 165 -9.79 12.86 -19.37
C THR A 165 -9.80 12.59 -20.87
N ALA A 166 -10.15 13.58 -21.69
CA ALA A 166 -10.22 13.44 -23.15
C ALA A 166 -8.90 12.93 -23.74
N VAL A 167 -7.78 13.56 -23.40
CA VAL A 167 -6.46 13.17 -23.91
C VAL A 167 -6.05 11.77 -23.45
N HIS A 168 -6.19 11.47 -22.15
CA HIS A 168 -5.81 10.17 -21.61
C HIS A 168 -6.74 9.02 -22.04
N THR A 169 -7.96 9.31 -22.50
CA THR A 169 -8.85 8.29 -23.09
C THR A 169 -8.74 8.16 -24.60
N LEU A 170 -8.53 9.25 -25.34
CA LEU A 170 -8.63 9.26 -26.80
C LEU A 170 -7.28 9.07 -27.50
N LEU A 171 -6.19 9.67 -26.98
CA LEU A 171 -4.90 9.64 -27.69
C LEU A 171 -4.14 8.33 -27.43
N PHE A 172 -3.94 7.95 -26.16
CA PHE A 172 -3.23 6.71 -25.81
C PHE A 172 -3.71 6.12 -24.47
N PRO A 173 -4.78 5.30 -24.47
CA PRO A 173 -5.25 4.66 -23.26
C PRO A 173 -4.19 3.71 -22.70
N SER A 174 -3.83 3.90 -21.44
CA SER A 174 -2.96 2.98 -20.69
C SER A 174 -3.84 2.08 -19.82
N ASP A 175 -3.97 0.82 -20.24
CA ASP A 175 -4.88 -0.13 -19.61
C ASP A 175 -4.36 -0.60 -18.24
N VAL A 176 -5.16 -0.39 -17.19
CA VAL A 176 -4.92 -0.95 -15.85
C VAL A 176 -4.98 -2.47 -15.91
N THR A 177 -5.93 -2.98 -16.70
CA THR A 177 -6.17 -4.42 -16.85
C THR A 177 -4.90 -5.17 -17.30
N GLY A 178 -4.21 -4.68 -18.34
CA GLY A 178 -2.98 -5.32 -18.82
C GLY A 178 -1.82 -5.25 -17.83
N ALA A 179 -1.69 -4.17 -17.07
CA ALA A 179 -0.68 -4.06 -16.02
C ALA A 179 -0.97 -5.02 -14.85
N LEU A 180 -2.23 -5.11 -14.43
CA LEU A 180 -2.66 -6.03 -13.39
C LEU A 180 -2.44 -7.50 -13.79
N ILE A 181 -2.83 -7.88 -15.00
CA ILE A 181 -2.65 -9.25 -15.52
C ILE A 181 -1.16 -9.62 -15.54
N ARG A 182 -0.30 -8.77 -16.11
CA ARG A 182 1.16 -9.02 -16.11
C ARG A 182 1.73 -9.19 -14.71
N SER A 183 1.25 -8.39 -13.75
CA SER A 183 1.72 -8.46 -12.37
C SER A 183 1.23 -9.73 -11.67
N ILE A 184 0.01 -10.18 -11.97
CA ILE A 184 -0.53 -11.47 -11.54
C ILE A 184 0.29 -12.61 -12.13
N ASP A 185 0.53 -12.62 -13.44
CA ASP A 185 1.32 -13.64 -14.12
C ASP A 185 2.74 -13.73 -13.53
N ALA A 186 3.38 -12.59 -13.27
CA ALA A 186 4.68 -12.54 -12.62
C ALA A 186 4.65 -13.16 -11.21
N ALA A 187 3.63 -12.89 -10.40
CA ALA A 187 3.50 -13.46 -9.06
C ALA A 187 3.20 -14.97 -9.08
N VAL A 188 2.37 -15.44 -10.01
CA VAL A 188 2.09 -16.87 -10.21
C VAL A 188 3.35 -17.60 -10.66
N HIS A 189 4.08 -17.04 -11.64
CA HIS A 189 5.35 -17.61 -12.11
C HIS A 189 6.41 -17.66 -11.01
N ALA A 190 6.56 -16.59 -10.24
CA ALA A 190 7.50 -16.54 -9.12
C ALA A 190 7.16 -17.58 -8.05
N THR A 191 5.87 -17.70 -7.72
CA THR A 191 5.35 -18.71 -6.80
C THR A 191 5.72 -20.12 -7.26
N CYS A 192 5.38 -20.48 -8.51
CA CYS A 192 5.69 -21.80 -9.06
C CYS A 192 7.20 -22.07 -9.09
N ALA A 193 8.01 -21.06 -9.46
CA ALA A 193 9.46 -21.19 -9.48
C ALA A 193 10.03 -21.50 -8.09
N TRP A 194 9.60 -20.79 -7.05
CA TRP A 194 10.09 -21.01 -5.68
C TRP A 194 9.66 -22.35 -5.10
N THR A 195 8.41 -22.76 -5.33
CA THR A 195 7.94 -24.09 -4.91
C THR A 195 8.67 -25.20 -5.64
N THR A 196 9.01 -25.00 -6.92
CA THR A 196 9.83 -25.95 -7.70
C THR A 196 11.24 -26.03 -7.13
N GLU A 197 11.85 -24.89 -6.81
CA GLU A 197 13.19 -24.84 -6.21
C GLU A 197 13.23 -25.54 -4.83
N ALA A 198 12.22 -25.30 -3.98
CA ALA A 198 12.12 -25.95 -2.68
C ALA A 198 11.96 -27.47 -2.79
N PHE A 199 11.16 -27.96 -3.73
CA PHE A 199 10.93 -29.40 -3.91
C PHE A 199 12.05 -30.12 -4.66
N LEU A 200 12.69 -29.51 -5.66
CA LEU A 200 13.71 -30.16 -6.51
C LEU A 200 15.14 -29.93 -6.04
N ASN A 201 15.47 -28.69 -5.64
CA ASN A 201 16.85 -28.33 -5.29
C ASN A 201 17.10 -28.43 -3.79
N HIS A 202 16.05 -28.64 -2.99
CA HIS A 202 16.12 -28.82 -1.54
C HIS A 202 16.94 -27.74 -0.83
N SER A 203 17.01 -26.55 -1.43
CA SER A 203 17.81 -25.43 -0.96
C SER A 203 16.85 -24.39 -0.41
N PRO A 204 17.05 -23.90 0.82
CA PRO A 204 16.25 -22.80 1.33
C PRO A 204 16.49 -21.59 0.43
N THR A 205 15.43 -21.03 -0.15
CA THR A 205 15.54 -19.76 -0.88
C THR A 205 15.95 -18.67 0.10
N LYS A 206 17.26 -18.43 0.27
CA LYS A 206 17.82 -17.51 1.27
C LYS A 206 17.40 -16.05 1.09
N ALA A 207 16.72 -15.68 0.01
CA ALA A 207 16.31 -14.31 -0.23
C ALA A 207 14.98 -13.99 0.48
N ASN A 208 15.03 -13.67 1.78
CA ASN A 208 13.90 -13.02 2.49
C ASN A 208 13.35 -11.82 1.70
N ALA A 209 14.20 -11.11 0.95
CA ALA A 209 13.81 -10.04 0.04
C ALA A 209 12.82 -10.47 -1.06
N ALA A 210 12.90 -11.70 -1.58
CA ALA A 210 11.98 -12.22 -2.59
C ALA A 210 10.59 -12.52 -1.99
N ARG A 211 10.56 -13.09 -0.78
CA ARG A 211 9.34 -13.32 0.01
C ARG A 211 8.60 -12.02 0.31
N TRP A 212 9.34 -10.96 0.63
CA TRP A 212 8.80 -9.61 0.83
C TRP A 212 8.25 -8.98 -0.44
N ARG A 213 8.87 -9.24 -1.60
CA ARG A 213 8.35 -8.77 -2.89
C ARG A 213 6.98 -9.37 -3.17
N LEU A 214 6.78 -10.68 -2.97
CA LEU A 214 5.46 -11.30 -3.15
C LEU A 214 4.42 -10.70 -2.20
N ALA A 215 4.75 -10.51 -0.92
CA ALA A 215 3.85 -9.86 0.04
C ALA A 215 3.48 -8.43 -0.39
N SER A 216 4.45 -7.68 -0.93
CA SER A 216 4.21 -6.36 -1.52
C SER A 216 3.36 -6.43 -2.79
N ASP A 217 3.58 -7.41 -3.66
CA ASP A 217 2.83 -7.56 -4.91
C ASP A 217 1.37 -7.90 -4.65
N VAL A 218 1.10 -8.79 -3.67
CA VAL A 218 -0.27 -9.12 -3.23
C VAL A 218 -1.02 -7.89 -2.72
N THR A 219 -0.35 -7.00 -1.99
CA THR A 219 -0.97 -5.73 -1.54
C THR A 219 -1.16 -4.73 -2.68
N GLN A 220 -0.23 -4.66 -3.64
CA GLN A 220 -0.39 -3.83 -4.84
C GLN A 220 -1.56 -4.27 -5.72
N PHE A 221 -1.84 -5.58 -5.82
CA PHE A 221 -3.01 -6.09 -6.53
C PHE A 221 -4.32 -5.55 -5.96
N GLU A 222 -4.41 -5.43 -4.64
CA GLU A 222 -5.60 -4.86 -4.00
C GLU A 222 -5.81 -3.41 -4.44
N VAL A 223 -4.76 -2.59 -4.42
CA VAL A 223 -4.81 -1.19 -4.87
C VAL A 223 -5.22 -1.11 -6.34
N LEU A 224 -4.58 -1.85 -7.24
CA LEU A 224 -4.91 -1.84 -8.67
C LEU A 224 -6.34 -2.34 -8.94
N SER A 225 -6.82 -3.35 -8.19
CA SER A 225 -8.17 -3.89 -8.34
C SER A 225 -9.26 -2.87 -8.00
N THR A 226 -8.99 -1.89 -7.12
CA THR A 226 -9.96 -0.83 -6.81
C THR A 226 -10.23 0.09 -8.00
N HIS A 227 -9.23 0.30 -8.85
CA HIS A 227 -9.32 1.15 -10.04
C HIS A 227 -9.91 0.42 -11.24
N LEU A 228 -9.95 -0.92 -11.24
CA LEU A 228 -10.50 -1.73 -12.33
C LEU A 228 -11.98 -1.41 -12.64
N ARG A 229 -12.76 -0.98 -11.64
CA ARG A 229 -14.16 -0.53 -11.83
C ARG A 229 -14.26 0.64 -12.80
N TYR A 230 -13.25 1.52 -12.81
CA TYR A 230 -13.17 2.71 -13.65
C TYR A 230 -12.36 2.48 -14.92
N ASP A 231 -12.05 1.23 -15.30
CA ASP A 231 -11.35 0.93 -16.55
C ASP A 231 -12.33 0.84 -17.74
N THR A 232 -11.85 1.06 -18.97
CA THR A 232 -12.64 1.04 -20.23
C THR A 232 -12.41 -0.20 -21.08
N GLY A 233 -11.47 -1.06 -20.70
CA GLY A 233 -11.19 -2.31 -21.42
C GLY A 233 -12.44 -3.17 -21.63
N ALA A 234 -12.58 -3.71 -22.85
CA ALA A 234 -13.75 -4.47 -23.30
C ALA A 234 -13.95 -5.81 -22.56
N ALA A 235 -12.86 -6.43 -22.09
CA ALA A 235 -12.89 -7.67 -21.32
C ALA A 235 -12.27 -7.42 -19.93
N LYS A 236 -13.13 -7.31 -18.90
CA LYS A 236 -12.68 -7.12 -17.52
C LYS A 236 -12.63 -8.47 -16.80
N PRO A 237 -11.49 -8.85 -16.20
CA PRO A 237 -11.45 -10.05 -15.39
C PRO A 237 -12.39 -9.91 -14.20
N PRO A 238 -13.06 -10.99 -13.77
CA PRO A 238 -13.97 -10.93 -12.64
C PRO A 238 -13.20 -10.56 -11.37
N ILE A 239 -13.55 -9.42 -10.75
CA ILE A 239 -12.95 -8.92 -9.48
C ILE A 239 -12.94 -10.01 -8.40
N ARG A 240 -13.93 -10.92 -8.42
CA ARG A 240 -14.01 -12.05 -7.49
C ARG A 240 -12.88 -13.06 -7.68
N ALA A 241 -12.53 -13.40 -8.92
CA ALA A 241 -11.42 -14.30 -9.20
C ALA A 241 -10.08 -13.69 -8.76
N ILE A 242 -9.88 -12.39 -9.01
CA ILE A 242 -8.69 -11.66 -8.54
C ILE A 242 -8.56 -11.73 -7.02
N ARG A 243 -9.66 -11.52 -6.28
CA ARG A 243 -9.64 -11.59 -4.81
C ARG A 243 -9.41 -13.00 -4.29
N ALA A 244 -10.05 -14.01 -4.89
CA ALA A 244 -9.80 -15.41 -4.53
C ALA A 244 -8.34 -15.79 -4.81
N LEU A 245 -7.76 -15.30 -5.91
CA LEU A 245 -6.36 -15.52 -6.25
C LEU A 245 -5.43 -14.88 -5.21
N GLN A 246 -5.72 -13.66 -4.77
CA GLN A 246 -4.99 -13.00 -3.69
C GLN A 246 -5.04 -13.80 -2.39
N ASP A 247 -6.22 -14.30 -2.01
CA ASP A 247 -6.40 -15.10 -0.79
C ASP A 247 -5.63 -16.44 -0.88
N LYS A 248 -5.50 -17.05 -2.07
CA LYS A 248 -4.69 -18.26 -2.27
C LYS A 248 -3.19 -17.97 -2.33
N LEU A 249 -2.75 -16.94 -3.05
CA LEU A 249 -1.36 -16.48 -3.04
C LEU A 249 -0.89 -16.15 -1.62
N ALA A 250 -1.80 -15.66 -0.78
CA ALA A 250 -1.51 -15.39 0.62
C ALA A 250 -1.20 -16.65 1.45
N LEU A 251 -1.68 -17.83 1.04
CA LEU A 251 -1.39 -19.09 1.73
C LEU A 251 -0.08 -19.73 1.29
N VAL A 252 0.43 -19.39 0.10
CA VAL A 252 1.67 -19.96 -0.47
C VAL A 252 2.87 -19.66 0.42
N LEU A 253 3.03 -18.40 0.84
CA LEU A 253 4.21 -18.00 1.58
C LEU A 253 4.40 -18.77 2.90
N PRO A 254 3.38 -18.88 3.80
CA PRO A 254 3.53 -19.62 5.03
C PRO A 254 3.62 -21.15 4.84
N THR A 255 3.01 -21.71 3.79
CA THR A 255 3.15 -23.14 3.50
C THR A 255 4.54 -23.45 2.95
N LEU A 256 5.08 -22.60 2.09
CA LEU A 256 6.45 -22.74 1.56
C LEU A 256 7.49 -22.67 2.67
N THR A 257 7.40 -21.68 3.57
CA THR A 257 8.32 -21.58 4.71
C THR A 257 8.22 -22.79 5.63
N ALA A 258 7.01 -23.34 5.81
CA ALA A 258 6.80 -24.53 6.62
C ALA A 258 7.34 -25.82 5.97
N ILE A 259 7.45 -25.87 4.63
CA ILE A 259 8.06 -26.96 3.87
C ILE A 259 9.59 -26.83 3.94
N GLU A 260 10.14 -25.65 3.65
CA GLU A 260 11.57 -25.38 3.74
C GLU A 260 12.12 -25.68 5.14
N ASP A 261 11.43 -25.21 6.19
CA ASP A 261 11.82 -25.48 7.59
C ASP A 261 11.91 -26.97 7.92
N ARG A 262 11.02 -27.78 7.35
CA ARG A 262 11.01 -29.24 7.55
C ARG A 262 12.09 -29.94 6.74
N LEU A 263 12.33 -29.50 5.52
CA LEU A 263 13.42 -30.00 4.67
C LEU A 263 14.78 -29.70 5.32
N ASP A 264 14.96 -28.48 5.81
CA ASP A 264 16.16 -28.06 6.55
C ASP A 264 16.34 -28.88 7.83
N ALA A 265 15.26 -29.12 8.58
CA ALA A 265 15.30 -29.95 9.77
C ALA A 265 15.69 -31.40 9.47
N LEU A 266 15.17 -31.99 8.40
CA LEU A 266 15.47 -33.37 8.01
C LEU A 266 16.91 -33.50 7.48
N GLY A 267 17.40 -32.53 6.71
CA GLY A 267 18.78 -32.52 6.19
C GLY A 267 19.11 -33.80 5.40
N GLU A 268 20.18 -34.50 5.80
CA GLU A 268 20.60 -35.78 5.21
C GLU A 268 19.77 -36.99 5.66
N ARG A 269 18.88 -36.84 6.65
CA ARG A 269 18.06 -37.94 7.20
C ARG A 269 16.81 -38.26 6.37
N ARG A 270 16.73 -37.70 5.17
CA ARG A 270 15.64 -37.93 4.20
C ARG A 270 15.77 -39.30 3.56
N THR A 271 14.64 -39.97 3.34
CA THR A 271 14.63 -41.25 2.61
C THR A 271 14.60 -41.00 1.11
N PRO A 272 15.17 -41.90 0.30
CA PRO A 272 15.09 -41.78 -1.17
C PRO A 272 13.64 -41.79 -1.67
N GLU A 273 12.73 -42.47 -0.97
CA GLU A 273 11.29 -42.48 -1.27
C GLU A 273 10.65 -41.09 -1.09
N LEU A 274 11.07 -40.34 -0.06
CA LEU A 274 10.61 -38.98 0.16
C LEU A 274 11.12 -38.05 -0.94
N ASP A 275 12.40 -38.16 -1.32
CA ASP A 275 12.97 -37.35 -2.40
C ASP A 275 12.31 -37.67 -3.75
N GLN A 276 11.92 -38.93 -4.02
CA GLN A 276 11.11 -39.29 -5.19
C GLN A 276 9.70 -38.69 -5.17
N LEU A 277 9.05 -38.60 -4.01
CA LEU A 277 7.76 -37.92 -3.91
C LEU A 277 7.92 -36.42 -4.16
N LEU A 278 8.92 -35.79 -3.54
CA LEU A 278 9.21 -34.37 -3.72
C LEU A 278 9.57 -34.04 -5.17
N SER A 279 10.30 -34.91 -5.88
CA SER A 279 10.62 -34.70 -7.29
C SER A 279 9.37 -34.73 -8.18
N LYS A 280 8.46 -35.70 -7.97
CA LYS A 280 7.16 -35.74 -8.68
C LYS A 280 6.33 -34.49 -8.45
N LEU A 281 6.29 -33.99 -7.20
CA LEU A 281 5.60 -32.74 -6.86
C LEU A 281 6.26 -31.55 -7.55
N GLY A 282 7.59 -31.44 -7.51
CA GLY A 282 8.34 -30.36 -8.16
C GLY A 282 8.19 -30.35 -9.69
N GLU A 283 8.18 -31.51 -10.33
CA GLU A 283 7.95 -31.63 -11.78
C GLU A 283 6.56 -31.17 -12.20
N TRP A 284 5.53 -31.50 -11.42
CA TRP A 284 4.18 -31.00 -11.65
C TRP A 284 4.12 -29.48 -11.56
N VAL A 285 4.72 -28.89 -10.52
CA VAL A 285 4.71 -27.43 -10.35
C VAL A 285 5.49 -26.71 -11.46
N ARG A 286 6.59 -27.31 -11.94
CA ARG A 286 7.41 -26.73 -13.02
C ARG A 286 6.64 -26.61 -14.32
N THR A 287 5.83 -27.61 -14.66
CA THR A 287 5.06 -27.67 -15.91
C THR A 287 3.67 -28.29 -15.70
N PRO A 288 2.72 -27.58 -15.06
CA PRO A 288 1.41 -28.14 -14.71
C PRO A 288 0.56 -28.64 -15.88
N PRO A 289 0.50 -27.95 -17.05
CA PRO A 289 -0.33 -28.43 -18.17
C PRO A 289 0.30 -29.60 -18.94
N LEU A 290 1.57 -29.94 -18.71
CA LEU A 290 2.31 -31.01 -19.39
C LEU A 290 2.65 -32.19 -18.46
N SER A 291 2.30 -32.10 -17.17
CA SER A 291 2.58 -33.14 -16.19
C SER A 291 1.67 -34.35 -16.38
N GLN A 292 2.23 -35.55 -16.22
CA GLN A 292 1.46 -36.81 -16.34
C GLN A 292 0.44 -37.02 -15.20
N HIS A 293 0.62 -36.38 -14.05
CA HIS A 293 -0.24 -36.51 -12.88
C HIS A 293 -1.15 -35.29 -12.74
N SER A 294 -2.43 -35.50 -12.38
CA SER A 294 -3.31 -34.40 -11.98
C SER A 294 -2.99 -33.97 -10.53
N ALA A 295 -3.47 -32.77 -10.14
CA ALA A 295 -3.33 -32.31 -8.75
C ALA A 295 -3.96 -33.29 -7.76
N ASP A 296 -5.13 -33.85 -8.11
CA ASP A 296 -5.83 -34.85 -7.30
C ASP A 296 -5.01 -36.14 -7.14
N ASP A 297 -4.31 -36.60 -8.18
CA ASP A 297 -3.45 -37.78 -8.11
C ASP A 297 -2.26 -37.57 -7.17
N LEU A 298 -1.65 -36.37 -7.21
CA LEU A 298 -0.55 -36.02 -6.30
C LEU A 298 -1.03 -35.90 -4.85
N MET A 299 -2.23 -35.34 -4.63
CA MET A 299 -2.83 -35.28 -3.31
C MET A 299 -3.12 -36.68 -2.76
N ARG A 300 -3.57 -37.62 -3.60
CA ARG A 300 -3.72 -39.05 -3.23
C ARG A 300 -2.38 -39.70 -2.89
N LEU A 301 -1.35 -39.48 -3.72
CA LEU A 301 0.01 -39.98 -3.45
C LEU A 301 0.55 -39.47 -2.10
N CYS A 302 0.31 -38.21 -1.75
CA CYS A 302 0.65 -37.68 -0.44
C CYS A 302 -0.15 -38.35 0.69
N ALA A 303 -1.45 -38.61 0.50
CA ALA A 303 -2.29 -39.24 1.51
C ALA A 303 -1.93 -40.72 1.75
N GLU A 304 -1.50 -41.42 0.71
CA GLU A 304 -1.12 -42.84 0.75
C GLU A 304 0.33 -43.06 1.21
N PHE A 305 1.16 -42.01 1.21
CA PHE A 305 2.54 -42.10 1.63
C PHE A 305 2.64 -42.50 3.11
N LYS A 306 3.10 -43.72 3.35
CA LYS A 306 3.42 -44.23 4.68
C LYS A 306 4.93 -44.26 4.85
N VAL A 307 5.40 -43.65 5.93
CA VAL A 307 6.80 -43.79 6.33
C VAL A 307 6.99 -45.24 6.79
N ALA A 308 7.79 -46.02 6.06
CA ALA A 308 8.21 -47.32 6.56
C ALA A 308 9.09 -47.10 7.79
N PRO A 309 8.79 -47.70 8.95
CA PRO A 309 9.63 -47.55 10.13
C PRO A 309 11.00 -48.18 9.85
N SER A 310 12.00 -47.35 9.56
CA SER A 310 13.40 -47.76 9.46
C SER A 310 14.02 -47.80 10.86
N ALA A 311 14.90 -48.76 11.12
CA ALA A 311 15.63 -48.89 12.40
C ALA A 311 16.49 -47.66 12.77
N THR A 312 16.72 -46.74 11.82
CA THR A 312 17.53 -45.52 11.97
C THR A 312 16.73 -44.22 12.11
N GLN A 313 15.41 -44.22 11.96
CA GLN A 313 14.60 -42.99 12.07
C GLN A 313 14.03 -42.81 13.48
N SER A 314 14.23 -41.61 14.05
CA SER A 314 13.61 -41.24 15.32
C SER A 314 12.11 -41.00 15.15
N GLU A 315 11.31 -41.18 16.20
CA GLU A 315 9.86 -40.86 16.22
C GLU A 315 9.59 -39.41 15.77
N TRP A 316 10.52 -38.50 16.08
CA TRP A 316 10.45 -37.10 15.65
C TRP A 316 10.64 -36.92 14.14
N ASP A 317 11.51 -37.70 13.50
CA ASP A 317 11.72 -37.64 12.06
C ASP A 317 10.47 -38.12 11.30
N THR A 318 9.79 -39.15 11.82
CA THR A 318 8.49 -39.59 11.28
C THR A 318 7.42 -38.49 11.39
N LEU A 319 7.41 -37.71 12.48
CA LEU A 319 6.51 -36.56 12.66
C LEU A 319 6.87 -35.38 11.73
N LEU A 320 8.16 -35.16 11.48
CA LEU A 320 8.62 -34.16 10.52
C LEU A 320 8.21 -34.54 9.09
N VAL A 321 8.39 -35.79 8.69
CA VAL A 321 8.02 -36.29 7.36
C VAL A 321 6.51 -36.26 7.14
N SER A 322 5.72 -36.79 8.08
CA SER A 322 4.25 -36.76 7.98
C SER A 322 3.71 -35.34 7.85
N SER A 323 4.30 -34.40 8.57
CA SER A 323 3.86 -33.02 8.50
C SER A 323 4.43 -32.25 7.30
N LEU A 324 5.57 -32.65 6.74
CA LEU A 324 6.06 -32.19 5.44
C LEU A 324 5.08 -32.56 4.34
N ILE A 325 4.68 -33.84 4.29
CA ILE A 325 3.74 -34.37 3.29
C ILE A 325 2.38 -33.66 3.38
N ALA A 326 1.86 -33.45 4.59
CA ALA A 326 0.61 -32.73 4.80
C ALA A 326 0.68 -31.28 4.27
N LYS A 327 1.80 -30.57 4.51
CA LYS A 327 1.99 -29.20 3.99
C LYS A 327 2.23 -29.19 2.48
N SER A 328 2.94 -30.18 1.93
CA SER A 328 3.12 -30.34 0.49
C SER A 328 1.79 -30.60 -0.22
N SER A 329 0.94 -31.46 0.31
CA SER A 329 -0.41 -31.70 -0.21
C SER A 329 -1.25 -30.41 -0.23
N ALA A 330 -1.26 -29.66 0.89
CA ALA A 330 -1.94 -28.37 0.97
C ALA A 330 -1.35 -27.31 0.00
N MET A 331 -0.05 -27.37 -0.28
CA MET A 331 0.60 -26.51 -1.28
C MET A 331 0.09 -26.83 -2.68
N ILE A 332 0.01 -28.11 -3.07
CA ILE A 332 -0.52 -28.53 -4.38
C ILE A 332 -1.97 -28.10 -4.56
N GLU A 333 -2.82 -28.30 -3.54
CA GLU A 333 -4.22 -27.83 -3.57
C GLU A 333 -4.30 -26.30 -3.79
N THR A 334 -3.45 -25.54 -3.10
CA THR A 334 -3.39 -24.09 -3.22
C THR A 334 -2.90 -23.66 -4.61
N LEU A 335 -1.87 -24.30 -5.15
CA LEU A 335 -1.33 -24.03 -6.48
C LEU A 335 -2.32 -24.39 -7.59
N ALA A 336 -3.02 -25.51 -7.48
CA ALA A 336 -4.07 -25.90 -8.43
C ALA A 336 -5.17 -24.83 -8.49
N ALA A 337 -5.66 -24.38 -7.32
CA ALA A 337 -6.64 -23.31 -7.24
C ALA A 337 -6.12 -21.98 -7.85
N ILE A 338 -4.83 -21.65 -7.65
CA ILE A 338 -4.20 -20.46 -8.24
C ILE A 338 -4.19 -20.55 -9.77
N LEU A 339 -3.80 -21.70 -10.33
CA LEU A 339 -3.73 -21.91 -11.78
C LEU A 339 -5.12 -21.87 -12.43
N GLU A 340 -6.13 -22.49 -11.79
CA GLU A 340 -7.52 -22.41 -12.23
C GLU A 340 -8.05 -20.97 -12.22
N LEU A 341 -7.81 -20.23 -11.14
CA LEU A 341 -8.21 -18.82 -11.02
C LEU A 341 -7.49 -17.95 -12.04
N ASN A 342 -6.21 -18.23 -12.32
CA ASN A 342 -5.45 -17.53 -13.36
C ASN A 342 -6.06 -17.78 -14.74
N ALA A 343 -6.44 -19.02 -15.05
CA ALA A 343 -7.12 -19.35 -16.31
C ALA A 343 -8.45 -18.61 -16.47
N VAL A 344 -9.25 -18.46 -15.40
CA VAL A 344 -10.49 -17.67 -15.39
C VAL A 344 -10.21 -16.19 -15.65
N ILE A 345 -9.14 -15.63 -15.08
CA ILE A 345 -8.73 -14.23 -15.29
C ILE A 345 -8.35 -13.97 -16.76
N HIS A 346 -7.73 -14.96 -17.41
CA HIS A 346 -7.39 -14.94 -18.84
C HIS A 346 -8.54 -15.32 -19.79
N GLY A 347 -9.76 -15.49 -19.27
CA GLY A 347 -10.97 -15.66 -20.09
C GLY A 347 -11.38 -17.11 -20.38
N SER A 348 -10.89 -18.09 -19.62
CA SER A 348 -11.42 -19.46 -19.68
C SER A 348 -12.92 -19.48 -19.36
N THR A 349 -13.70 -20.18 -20.19
CA THR A 349 -15.17 -20.32 -20.06
C THR A 349 -15.59 -21.33 -19.00
N VAL A 350 -14.66 -22.15 -18.51
CA VAL A 350 -14.90 -23.08 -17.41
C VAL A 350 -14.86 -22.28 -16.11
N VAL A 351 -16.02 -21.97 -15.55
CA VAL A 351 -16.12 -21.38 -14.21
C VAL A 351 -16.00 -22.51 -13.18
N PRO A 352 -14.90 -22.60 -12.42
CA PRO A 352 -14.72 -23.67 -11.45
C PRO A 352 -15.81 -23.60 -10.37
N GLN A 353 -16.26 -24.75 -9.89
CA GLN A 353 -17.20 -24.87 -8.77
C GLN A 353 -16.66 -24.15 -7.52
N LEU A 354 -15.33 -24.06 -7.38
CA LEU A 354 -14.61 -23.30 -6.35
C LEU A 354 -14.92 -21.79 -6.37
N VAL A 355 -15.14 -21.18 -7.55
CA VAL A 355 -15.52 -19.77 -7.70
C VAL A 355 -16.94 -19.51 -7.19
N LEU A 356 -17.85 -20.47 -7.34
CA LEU A 356 -19.22 -20.42 -6.81
C LEU A 356 -19.27 -20.60 -5.28
N VAL A 357 -18.46 -21.52 -4.74
CA VAL A 357 -18.36 -21.77 -3.28
C VAL A 357 -17.72 -20.59 -2.55
N THR A 358 -16.61 -20.06 -3.08
CA THR A 358 -15.95 -18.85 -2.53
C THR A 358 -16.81 -17.59 -2.72
N ALA A 359 -17.64 -17.52 -3.77
CA ALA A 359 -18.60 -16.44 -3.95
C ALA A 359 -19.65 -16.37 -2.83
N SER A 360 -20.09 -17.50 -2.27
CA SER A 360 -21.08 -17.52 -1.18
C SER A 360 -20.48 -17.10 0.18
N ALA A 361 -19.23 -17.49 0.46
CA ALA A 361 -18.49 -17.05 1.65
C ALA A 361 -18.17 -15.54 1.65
N SER A 362 -18.11 -14.92 0.46
CA SER A 362 -17.70 -13.52 0.26
C SER A 362 -18.70 -12.45 0.74
N LYS A 363 -20.01 -12.77 0.84
CA LYS A 363 -21.04 -11.81 1.30
C LYS A 363 -20.82 -11.39 2.77
N VAL A 364 -20.32 -12.28 3.61
CA VAL A 364 -19.93 -12.00 5.00
C VAL A 364 -18.57 -11.28 5.08
N HIS A 365 -17.69 -11.49 4.10
CA HIS A 365 -16.35 -10.90 4.02
C HIS A 365 -16.33 -9.40 3.65
N ARG A 366 -17.42 -8.87 3.07
CA ARG A 366 -17.54 -7.46 2.67
C ARG A 366 -17.54 -6.47 3.85
N ALA A 367 -17.83 -6.94 5.07
CA ALA A 367 -18.15 -6.07 6.21
C ALA A 367 -17.00 -5.81 7.20
N LYS A 368 -15.85 -6.52 7.13
CA LYS A 368 -14.82 -6.44 8.19
C LYS A 368 -13.35 -6.59 7.73
N ARG A 369 -12.96 -6.04 6.57
CA ARG A 369 -11.58 -5.52 6.45
C ARG A 369 -11.59 -4.13 7.08
N THR A 370 -11.71 -4.09 8.41
CA THR A 370 -11.58 -2.85 9.17
C THR A 370 -10.12 -2.45 9.12
N LEU A 371 -9.74 -1.75 8.05
CA LEU A 371 -8.45 -1.06 7.97
C LEU A 371 -8.25 -0.32 9.29
N HIS A 372 -7.13 -0.58 9.96
CA HIS A 372 -6.84 -0.04 11.28
C HIS A 372 -6.99 1.50 11.26
N ARG A 373 -8.00 2.02 11.98
CA ARG A 373 -8.28 3.45 12.07
C ARG A 373 -7.49 4.04 13.23
N ASP A 374 -6.43 4.78 12.90
CA ASP A 374 -5.59 5.41 13.90
C ASP A 374 -6.14 6.81 14.24
N GLN A 375 -7.13 6.83 15.14
CA GLN A 375 -7.78 8.07 15.58
C GLN A 375 -6.78 9.06 16.20
N ARG A 376 -5.69 8.56 16.80
CA ARG A 376 -4.66 9.41 17.40
C ARG A 376 -3.84 10.12 16.32
N LEU A 377 -3.40 9.41 15.28
CA LEU A 377 -2.71 10.05 14.15
C LEU A 377 -3.61 11.05 13.42
N ALA A 378 -4.91 10.76 13.29
CA ALA A 378 -5.87 11.70 12.72
C ALA A 378 -5.99 12.98 13.55
N ALA A 379 -6.12 12.86 14.88
CA ALA A 379 -6.18 14.01 15.78
C ALA A 379 -4.89 14.84 15.76
N LEU A 380 -3.71 14.21 15.75
CA LEU A 380 -2.42 14.91 15.65
C LEU A 380 -2.25 15.62 14.31
N SER A 381 -2.72 15.04 13.20
CA SER A 381 -2.73 15.71 11.88
C SER A 381 -3.61 16.95 11.88
N VAL A 382 -4.78 16.87 12.52
CA VAL A 382 -5.70 18.01 12.66
C VAL A 382 -5.08 19.10 13.53
N ALA A 383 -4.44 18.73 14.65
CA ALA A 383 -3.73 19.70 15.51
C ALA A 383 -2.58 20.40 14.76
N ALA A 384 -1.77 19.65 14.00
CA ALA A 384 -0.72 20.20 13.16
C ALA A 384 -1.28 21.18 12.11
N PHE A 385 -2.40 20.81 11.47
CA PHE A 385 -3.09 21.66 10.50
C PHE A 385 -3.58 22.98 11.14
N PHE A 386 -4.25 22.92 12.29
CA PHE A 386 -4.67 24.12 13.03
C PHE A 386 -3.49 25.01 13.40
N ALA A 387 -2.43 24.43 13.96
CA ALA A 387 -1.25 25.19 14.35
C ALA A 387 -0.58 25.89 13.17
N ALA A 388 -0.48 25.21 12.02
CA ALA A 388 0.11 25.80 10.81
C ALA A 388 -0.73 26.96 10.26
N VAL A 389 -2.04 26.75 10.08
CA VAL A 389 -2.92 27.75 9.44
C VAL A 389 -3.16 28.94 10.35
N LEU A 390 -3.49 28.72 11.63
CA LEU A 390 -3.71 29.80 12.59
C LEU A 390 -2.40 30.55 12.89
N GLY A 391 -1.27 29.85 12.93
CA GLY A 391 0.05 30.48 13.09
C GLY A 391 0.38 31.44 11.95
N CYS A 392 0.24 30.99 10.70
CA CYS A 392 0.42 31.85 9.52
C CYS A 392 -0.56 33.03 9.51
N ALA A 393 -1.83 32.77 9.79
CA ALA A 393 -2.86 33.81 9.78
C ALA A 393 -2.65 34.85 10.90
N ALA A 394 -2.21 34.44 12.09
CA ALA A 394 -1.90 35.38 13.17
C ALA A 394 -0.75 36.32 12.81
N VAL A 395 0.33 35.78 12.22
CA VAL A 395 1.45 36.60 11.72
C VAL A 395 0.99 37.53 10.61
N TRP A 396 0.20 37.03 9.66
CA TRP A 396 -0.36 37.83 8.58
C TRP A 396 -1.20 39.00 9.09
N ILE A 397 -2.16 38.74 9.98
CA ILE A 397 -3.03 39.77 10.55
C ILE A 397 -2.23 40.79 11.37
N ALA A 398 -1.24 40.34 12.15
CA ALA A 398 -0.42 41.23 12.98
C ALA A 398 0.52 42.13 12.17
N THR A 399 1.06 41.62 11.06
CA THR A 399 2.03 42.34 10.22
C THR A 399 1.39 43.10 9.06
N ALA A 400 0.09 42.90 8.81
CA ALA A 400 -0.62 43.38 7.63
C ALA A 400 0.13 43.05 6.32
N TRP A 401 0.82 41.91 6.29
CA TRP A 401 1.64 41.50 5.15
C TRP A 401 0.77 41.26 3.90
N PRO A 402 0.98 41.96 2.77
CA PRO A 402 0.06 41.90 1.62
C PRO A 402 -0.26 40.48 1.13
N GLU A 403 0.76 39.62 1.03
CA GLU A 403 0.63 38.25 0.50
C GLU A 403 0.57 37.18 1.61
N GLY A 404 0.36 37.57 2.87
CA GLY A 404 0.34 36.62 3.98
C GLY A 404 -0.82 35.60 3.92
N GLY A 405 -1.89 35.92 3.19
CA GLY A 405 -2.97 34.97 2.90
C GLY A 405 -2.51 33.77 2.09
N ILE A 406 -1.55 33.95 1.16
CA ILE A 406 -0.95 32.88 0.38
C ILE A 406 -0.16 31.93 1.29
N ALA A 407 0.58 32.47 2.27
CA ALA A 407 1.31 31.64 3.24
C ALA A 407 0.37 30.73 4.04
N ALA A 408 -0.75 31.26 4.54
CA ALA A 408 -1.76 30.47 5.26
C ALA A 408 -2.45 29.43 4.35
N GLN A 409 -2.74 29.79 3.10
CA GLN A 409 -3.29 28.88 2.09
C GLN A 409 -2.33 27.72 1.81
N ILE A 410 -1.06 28.00 1.51
CA ILE A 410 -0.07 26.98 1.18
C ILE A 410 0.21 26.09 2.40
N ALA A 411 0.26 26.67 3.61
CA ALA A 411 0.36 25.90 4.85
C ALA A 411 -0.80 24.91 5.02
N ALA A 412 -2.03 25.35 4.74
CA ALA A 412 -3.22 24.49 4.76
C ALA A 412 -3.11 23.35 3.74
N ILE A 413 -2.78 23.66 2.48
CA ILE A 413 -2.65 22.67 1.40
C ILE A 413 -1.59 21.64 1.78
N ALA A 414 -0.41 22.09 2.22
CA ALA A 414 0.72 21.24 2.56
C ALA A 414 0.45 20.32 3.76
N ALA A 415 -0.12 20.86 4.84
CA ALA A 415 -0.46 20.10 6.04
C ALA A 415 -1.57 19.07 5.75
N ALA A 416 -2.53 19.40 4.88
CA ALA A 416 -3.60 18.50 4.48
C ALA A 416 -3.12 17.40 3.52
N LEU A 417 -2.46 17.76 2.42
CA LEU A 417 -2.12 16.85 1.31
C LEU A 417 -1.25 15.67 1.75
N TYR A 418 -0.33 15.91 2.67
CA TYR A 418 0.61 14.89 3.15
C TYR A 418 0.20 14.24 4.47
N SER A 419 -0.93 14.63 5.05
CA SER A 419 -1.44 14.08 6.32
C SER A 419 -1.72 12.57 6.28
N SER A 420 -1.96 11.98 5.11
CA SER A 420 -2.20 10.55 4.97
C SER A 420 -0.91 9.72 5.04
N LEU A 421 0.26 10.35 4.93
CA LEU A 421 1.55 9.67 5.05
C LEU A 421 1.85 9.35 6.52
N ASP A 422 2.59 8.27 6.78
CA ASP A 422 2.96 7.90 8.16
C ASP A 422 3.89 8.94 8.79
N ASP A 423 4.90 9.37 8.04
CA ASP A 423 5.85 10.42 8.39
C ASP A 423 5.84 11.49 7.26
N PRO A 424 5.08 12.59 7.42
CA PRO A 424 4.95 13.61 6.37
C PRO A 424 6.13 14.58 6.33
N ALA A 425 6.92 14.67 7.41
CA ALA A 425 7.99 15.67 7.54
C ALA A 425 9.06 15.58 6.43
N PRO A 426 9.65 14.40 6.09
CA PRO A 426 10.67 14.33 5.05
C PRO A 426 10.09 14.62 3.66
N THR A 427 8.85 14.21 3.39
CA THR A 427 8.16 14.51 2.13
C THR A 427 7.91 16.00 2.00
N LEU A 428 7.48 16.66 3.07
CA LEU A 428 7.19 18.08 3.06
C LEU A 428 8.47 18.92 2.93
N MET A 429 9.55 18.54 3.61
CA MET A 429 10.86 19.16 3.42
C MET A 429 11.37 18.98 1.98
N SER A 430 11.25 17.76 1.44
CA SER A 430 11.58 17.52 0.03
C SER A 430 10.73 18.40 -0.89
N TYR A 431 9.43 18.55 -0.61
CA TYR A 431 8.55 19.42 -1.39
C TYR A 431 9.06 20.87 -1.37
N THR A 432 9.37 21.42 -0.19
CA THR A 432 9.93 22.77 -0.03
C THR A 432 11.21 22.98 -0.85
N VAL A 433 12.15 22.04 -0.81
CA VAL A 433 13.41 22.14 -1.55
C VAL A 433 13.18 22.17 -3.07
N TRP A 434 12.29 21.33 -3.59
CA TRP A 434 12.02 21.28 -5.03
C TRP A 434 11.13 22.43 -5.52
N THR A 435 10.23 22.97 -4.68
CA THR A 435 9.53 24.23 -4.97
C THR A 435 10.50 25.42 -4.98
N MET A 436 11.46 25.46 -4.06
CA MET A 436 12.52 26.48 -4.10
C MET A 436 13.38 26.35 -5.38
N ALA A 437 13.65 25.11 -5.83
CA ALA A 437 14.35 24.86 -7.08
C ALA A 437 13.56 25.27 -8.34
N SER A 438 12.23 25.35 -8.30
CA SER A 438 11.44 25.86 -9.43
C SER A 438 11.50 27.37 -9.59
N LEU A 439 11.78 28.14 -8.53
CA LEU A 439 11.80 29.61 -8.56
C LEU A 439 12.80 30.20 -9.57
N PRO A 440 14.09 29.77 -9.62
CA PRO A 440 15.01 30.31 -10.63
C PRO A 440 14.57 29.95 -12.06
N ILE A 441 13.92 28.80 -12.25
CA ILE A 441 13.36 28.42 -13.55
C ILE A 441 12.21 29.37 -13.90
N ALA A 442 11.26 29.57 -12.99
CA ALA A 442 10.14 30.50 -13.18
C ALA A 442 10.61 31.92 -13.49
N ALA A 443 11.63 32.42 -12.78
CA ALA A 443 12.21 33.73 -13.01
C ALA A 443 12.81 33.87 -14.43
N ILE A 444 13.53 32.86 -14.93
CA ILE A 444 14.03 32.86 -16.31
C ILE A 444 12.88 32.91 -17.31
N TYR A 445 11.80 32.15 -17.07
CA TYR A 445 10.64 32.17 -17.95
C TYR A 445 9.94 33.52 -17.94
N LEU A 446 9.66 34.09 -16.78
CA LEU A 446 8.94 35.36 -16.64
C LEU A 446 9.76 36.56 -17.14
N PHE A 447 11.05 36.64 -16.83
CA PHE A 447 11.83 37.86 -17.09
C PHE A 447 12.70 37.79 -18.36
N VAL A 448 12.89 36.60 -18.95
CA VAL A 448 13.75 36.44 -20.14
C VAL A 448 12.97 35.84 -21.32
N ILE A 449 12.22 34.76 -21.11
CA ILE A 449 11.58 34.02 -22.21
C ILE A 449 10.24 34.66 -22.61
N PHE A 450 9.32 34.87 -21.67
CA PHE A 450 7.98 35.39 -21.94
C PHE A 450 7.95 36.78 -22.60
N PRO A 451 8.86 37.72 -22.25
CA PRO A 451 8.95 39.00 -22.96
C PRO A 451 9.41 38.88 -24.42
N ALA A 452 10.03 37.76 -24.80
CA ALA A 452 10.61 37.54 -26.13
C ALA A 452 9.76 36.63 -27.03
N ILE A 453 8.60 36.18 -26.56
CA ILE A 453 7.71 35.28 -27.32
C ILE A 453 6.34 35.93 -27.53
N ASP A 454 5.76 35.65 -28.69
CA ASP A 454 4.43 36.13 -29.05
C ASP A 454 3.50 34.98 -29.42
N GLY A 455 2.29 35.04 -28.92
CA GLY A 455 1.23 34.09 -29.25
C GLY A 455 1.36 32.71 -28.59
N PHE A 456 0.29 31.93 -28.73
CA PHE A 456 0.16 30.65 -28.06
C PHE A 456 1.12 29.56 -28.54
N PRO A 457 1.43 29.39 -29.85
CA PRO A 457 2.34 28.34 -30.29
C PRO A 457 3.75 28.47 -29.72
N MET A 458 4.28 29.70 -29.61
CA MET A 458 5.60 29.94 -29.01
C MET A 458 5.60 29.69 -27.49
N LEU A 459 4.50 30.06 -26.80
CA LEU A 459 4.29 29.70 -25.40
C LEU A 459 4.27 28.18 -25.20
N ALA A 460 3.51 27.45 -26.00
CA ALA A 460 3.46 25.99 -25.90
C ALA A 460 4.84 25.36 -26.19
N ALA A 461 5.55 25.84 -27.21
CA ALA A 461 6.88 25.35 -27.56
C ALA A 461 7.91 25.62 -26.45
N SER A 462 7.87 26.81 -25.82
CA SER A 462 8.78 27.15 -24.73
C SER A 462 8.49 26.36 -23.45
N LEU A 463 7.23 26.06 -23.16
CA LEU A 463 6.85 25.24 -22.00
C LEU A 463 7.13 23.73 -22.20
N ALA A 464 7.31 23.25 -23.42
CA ALA A 464 7.50 21.82 -23.70
C ALA A 464 8.71 21.20 -22.98
N PRO A 465 9.94 21.76 -23.02
CA PRO A 465 11.10 21.14 -22.38
C PRO A 465 10.94 20.89 -20.86
N PRO A 466 10.60 21.87 -20.01
CA PRO A 466 10.49 21.62 -18.56
C PRO A 466 9.33 20.67 -18.25
N PHE A 467 8.17 20.87 -18.88
CA PHE A 467 6.96 20.13 -18.54
C PHE A 467 6.95 18.69 -19.05
N LEU A 468 7.67 18.39 -20.15
CA LEU A 468 7.91 17.01 -20.58
C LEU A 468 8.91 16.27 -19.66
N ILE A 469 9.90 16.98 -19.11
CA ILE A 469 10.84 16.39 -18.14
C ILE A 469 10.11 16.11 -16.81
N ILE A 470 9.33 17.08 -16.34
CA ILE A 470 8.52 16.95 -15.13
C ILE A 470 7.53 15.79 -15.26
N GLY A 471 6.80 15.71 -16.39
CA GLY A 471 5.87 14.60 -16.64
C GLY A 471 6.56 13.24 -16.68
N TYR A 472 7.78 13.16 -17.23
CA TYR A 472 8.56 11.92 -17.28
C TYR A 472 9.00 11.49 -15.87
N LEU A 473 9.49 12.43 -15.05
CA LEU A 473 9.86 12.17 -13.66
C LEU A 473 8.66 11.83 -12.78
N GLN A 474 7.48 12.40 -13.07
CA GLN A 474 6.23 12.10 -12.37
C GLN A 474 5.75 10.66 -12.61
N ALA A 475 6.04 10.09 -13.78
CA ALA A 475 5.73 8.68 -14.07
C ALA A 475 6.59 7.69 -13.27
N ASN A 476 7.75 8.13 -12.77
CA ASN A 476 8.67 7.29 -12.01
C ASN A 476 8.31 7.31 -10.50
N PRO A 477 7.97 6.15 -9.88
CA PRO A 477 7.61 6.07 -8.45
C PRO A 477 8.68 6.64 -7.51
N ARG A 478 9.96 6.58 -7.89
CA ARG A 478 11.07 7.10 -7.07
C ARG A 478 11.15 8.63 -7.07
N HIS A 479 10.69 9.28 -8.15
CA HIS A 479 10.82 10.72 -8.35
C HIS A 479 9.49 11.47 -8.29
N ILE A 480 8.34 10.78 -8.18
CA ILE A 480 7.00 11.37 -8.23
C ILE A 480 6.82 12.58 -7.31
N VAL A 481 7.25 12.51 -6.04
CA VAL A 481 7.12 13.63 -5.09
C VAL A 481 7.95 14.84 -5.53
N LYS A 482 9.18 14.59 -6.00
CA LYS A 482 10.11 15.64 -6.44
C LYS A 482 9.59 16.32 -7.70
N ALA A 483 9.09 15.52 -8.64
CA ALA A 483 8.50 16.00 -9.90
C ALA A 483 7.23 16.81 -9.65
N LEU A 484 6.33 16.33 -8.78
CA LEU A 484 5.14 17.07 -8.39
C LEU A 484 5.49 18.40 -7.71
N ALA A 485 6.45 18.42 -6.79
CA ALA A 485 6.88 19.64 -6.13
C ALA A 485 7.47 20.67 -7.10
N LEU A 486 8.34 20.22 -8.01
CA LEU A 486 8.93 21.06 -9.05
C LEU A 486 7.87 21.56 -10.05
N GLY A 487 6.96 20.69 -10.47
CA GLY A 487 5.91 21.01 -11.43
C GLY A 487 4.85 21.94 -10.88
N LEU A 488 4.29 21.64 -9.70
CA LEU A 488 3.31 22.51 -9.06
C LEU A 488 3.93 23.84 -8.63
N GLY A 489 5.17 23.83 -8.15
CA GLY A 489 5.93 25.04 -7.85
C GLY A 489 6.13 25.91 -9.10
N LEU A 490 6.54 25.32 -10.22
CA LEU A 490 6.74 26.04 -11.47
C LEU A 490 5.42 26.59 -12.03
N ILE A 491 4.33 25.80 -12.04
CA ILE A 491 3.02 26.29 -12.51
C ILE A 491 2.51 27.43 -11.64
N GLY A 492 2.68 27.32 -10.31
CA GLY A 492 2.29 28.37 -9.37
C GLY A 492 3.09 29.66 -9.55
N ALA A 493 4.41 29.55 -9.66
CA ALA A 493 5.30 30.70 -9.81
C ALA A 493 5.20 31.39 -11.19
N LEU A 494 4.87 30.64 -12.25
CA LEU A 494 4.62 31.22 -13.57
C LEU A 494 3.32 32.02 -13.63
N ASP A 495 2.35 31.72 -12.76
CA ASP A 495 1.03 32.37 -12.66
C ASP A 495 0.46 32.81 -14.01
N LEU A 496 0.31 31.86 -14.95
CA LEU A 496 -0.14 32.15 -16.30
C LEU A 496 -1.54 32.77 -16.26
N GLN A 497 -1.64 34.03 -16.69
CA GLN A 497 -2.87 34.82 -16.77
C GLN A 497 -3.12 35.32 -18.21
N ASN A 498 -4.33 35.81 -18.48
CA ASN A 498 -4.68 36.41 -19.78
C ASN A 498 -3.90 37.70 -20.09
N ARG A 499 -3.32 38.34 -19.06
CA ARG A 499 -2.48 39.52 -19.20
C ARG A 499 -1.12 39.22 -18.59
N PHE A 500 -0.07 39.44 -19.38
CA PHE A 500 1.29 39.31 -18.90
C PHE A 500 1.70 40.59 -18.16
N LEU A 501 1.86 40.49 -16.85
CA LEU A 501 2.41 41.54 -15.98
C LEU A 501 3.49 40.91 -15.12
N ALA A 502 4.75 41.15 -15.45
CA ALA A 502 5.89 40.66 -14.68
C ALA A 502 6.43 41.76 -13.77
N ASP A 503 6.11 41.69 -12.47
CA ASP A 503 6.71 42.51 -11.43
C ASP A 503 7.56 41.62 -10.51
N PHE A 504 8.85 41.97 -10.37
CA PHE A 504 9.79 41.21 -9.55
C PHE A 504 9.42 41.27 -8.07
N VAL A 505 8.89 42.40 -7.58
CA VAL A 505 8.53 42.56 -6.17
C VAL A 505 7.37 41.63 -5.81
N SER A 506 6.31 41.66 -6.62
CA SER A 506 5.15 40.76 -6.46
C SER A 506 5.55 39.29 -6.58
N PHE A 507 6.36 38.94 -7.60
CA PHE A 507 6.91 37.59 -7.79
C PHE A 507 7.66 37.10 -6.54
N ALA A 508 8.64 37.88 -6.07
CA ALA A 508 9.44 37.51 -4.91
C ALA A 508 8.60 37.39 -3.62
N ASN A 509 7.60 38.26 -3.44
CA ASN A 509 6.77 38.28 -2.25
C ASN A 509 5.79 37.09 -2.21
N VAL A 510 5.13 36.78 -3.33
CA VAL A 510 4.22 35.62 -3.47
C VAL A 510 4.98 34.31 -3.24
N ASP A 511 6.15 34.16 -3.86
CA ASP A 511 6.95 32.94 -3.72
C ASP A 511 7.59 32.80 -2.34
N ALA A 512 8.00 33.91 -1.72
CA ALA A 512 8.44 33.91 -0.31
C ALA A 512 7.29 33.48 0.62
N ALA A 513 6.07 33.98 0.40
CA ALA A 513 4.88 33.57 1.14
C ALA A 513 4.59 32.07 0.99
N SER A 514 4.69 31.55 -0.23
CA SER A 514 4.54 30.13 -0.51
C SER A 514 5.58 29.27 0.24
N LEU A 515 6.86 29.65 0.18
CA LEU A 515 7.94 28.92 0.89
C LEU A 515 7.79 28.98 2.41
N ILE A 516 7.40 30.13 2.96
CA ILE A 516 7.13 30.28 4.40
C ILE A 516 5.97 29.40 4.81
N GLY A 517 4.87 29.37 4.03
CA GLY A 517 3.73 28.48 4.28
C GLY A 517 4.13 27.00 4.31
N LEU A 518 4.95 26.56 3.37
CA LEU A 518 5.51 25.20 3.34
C LEU A 518 6.38 24.90 4.57
N MET A 519 7.23 25.83 4.97
CA MET A 519 8.10 25.67 6.13
C MET A 519 7.31 25.62 7.45
N VAL A 520 6.30 26.47 7.61
CA VAL A 520 5.42 26.47 8.78
C VAL A 520 4.65 25.15 8.87
N ALA A 521 4.12 24.65 7.76
CA ALA A 521 3.49 23.33 7.73
C ALA A 521 4.47 22.20 8.11
N PHE A 522 5.72 22.26 7.62
CA PHE A 522 6.77 21.32 8.01
C PHE A 522 7.05 21.34 9.51
N LEU A 523 7.22 22.52 10.08
CA LEU A 523 7.48 22.69 11.51
C LEU A 523 6.30 22.19 12.35
N ALA A 524 5.06 22.55 12.00
CA ALA A 524 3.87 22.08 12.70
C ALA A 524 3.75 20.54 12.64
N VAL A 525 3.92 19.93 11.48
CA VAL A 525 3.91 18.47 11.35
C VAL A 525 5.03 17.83 12.18
N ARG A 526 6.24 18.39 12.16
CA ARG A 526 7.37 17.84 12.93
C ARG A 526 7.13 17.91 14.44
N VAL A 527 6.50 18.97 14.93
CA VAL A 527 6.17 19.15 16.35
C VAL A 527 5.04 18.21 16.80
N PHE A 528 3.94 18.14 16.05
CA PHE A 528 2.75 17.39 16.46
C PHE A 528 2.76 15.91 16.01
N ARG A 529 3.49 15.54 14.95
CA ARG A 529 3.49 14.19 14.34
C ARG A 529 4.86 13.50 14.32
N SER A 530 5.69 13.68 15.34
CA SER A 530 7.04 13.10 15.47
C SER A 530 7.13 11.55 15.51
N VAL A 531 6.09 10.82 15.11
CA VAL A 531 6.08 9.35 15.07
C VAL A 531 6.86 8.86 13.85
N THR A 532 8.12 8.48 14.07
CA THR A 532 8.98 7.90 13.02
C THR A 532 8.40 6.60 12.46
N ALA A 533 8.61 6.32 11.17
CA ALA A 533 8.20 5.06 10.51
C ALA A 533 8.60 3.78 11.28
N LYS A 534 9.72 3.81 12.01
CA LYS A 534 10.17 2.74 12.91
C LYS A 534 9.18 2.42 14.04
N HIS A 535 8.57 3.44 14.64
CA HIS A 535 7.55 3.26 15.68
C HIS A 535 6.27 2.66 15.10
N ALA A 536 5.87 3.07 13.89
CA ALA A 536 4.73 2.49 13.18
C ALA A 536 4.95 1.00 12.86
N ALA A 537 6.15 0.63 12.39
CA ALA A 537 6.51 -0.77 12.13
C ALA A 537 6.50 -1.62 13.41
N LYS A 538 7.15 -1.17 14.49
CA LYS A 538 7.13 -1.88 15.79
C LYS A 538 5.71 -2.03 16.35
N ARG A 539 4.87 -1.00 16.21
CA ARG A 539 3.47 -1.05 16.64
C ARG A 539 2.67 -2.09 15.85
N LEU A 540 2.89 -2.21 14.54
CA LEU A 540 2.23 -3.23 13.72
C LEU A 540 2.65 -4.65 14.10
N ILE A 541 3.95 -4.88 14.32
CA ILE A 541 4.47 -6.17 14.80
C ILE A 541 3.83 -6.52 16.15
N ARG A 542 3.80 -5.55 17.08
CA ARG A 542 3.13 -5.70 18.38
C ARG A 542 1.65 -6.08 18.24
N HIS A 543 0.92 -5.44 17.34
CA HIS A 543 -0.46 -5.81 17.05
C HIS A 543 -0.60 -7.23 16.48
N GLY A 544 0.36 -7.70 15.67
CA GLY A 544 0.40 -9.09 15.20
C GLY A 544 0.44 -10.09 16.35
N TRP A 545 1.32 -9.86 17.34
CA TRP A 545 1.41 -10.70 18.54
C TRP A 545 0.16 -10.64 19.43
N VAL A 546 -0.44 -9.45 19.58
CA VAL A 546 -1.72 -9.30 20.31
C VAL A 546 -2.83 -10.09 19.62
N ASP A 547 -2.88 -10.07 18.29
CA ASP A 547 -3.90 -10.80 17.55
C ASP A 547 -3.70 -12.32 17.65
N LEU A 548 -2.46 -12.82 17.64
CA LEU A 548 -2.16 -14.22 17.96
C LEU A 548 -2.64 -14.61 19.36
N ALA A 549 -2.37 -13.76 20.36
CA ALA A 549 -2.84 -13.99 21.73
C ALA A 549 -4.37 -14.01 21.83
N ASN A 550 -5.04 -13.13 21.08
CA ASN A 550 -6.50 -13.08 21.02
C ASN A 550 -7.07 -14.28 20.28
N LEU A 551 -6.43 -14.70 19.18
CA LEU A 551 -6.82 -15.87 18.39
C LEU A 551 -6.72 -17.15 19.23
N ALA A 552 -5.68 -17.29 20.04
CA ALA A 552 -5.51 -18.41 20.98
C ALA A 552 -6.70 -18.53 21.94
N ARG A 553 -7.24 -17.41 22.44
CA ARG A 553 -8.39 -17.39 23.37
C ARG A 553 -9.76 -17.26 22.70
N ALA A 554 -9.84 -16.96 21.41
CA ALA A 554 -11.10 -16.66 20.73
C ALA A 554 -12.05 -17.87 20.70
N ARG A 555 -13.29 -17.72 21.17
CA ARG A 555 -14.28 -18.82 21.14
C ARG A 555 -14.72 -19.21 19.72
N ARG A 556 -14.71 -18.26 18.79
CA ARG A 556 -14.94 -18.50 17.35
C ARG A 556 -13.72 -18.03 16.57
N PRO A 557 -12.86 -18.94 16.09
CA PRO A 557 -11.67 -18.57 15.35
C PRO A 557 -12.01 -17.95 13.99
N MET A 558 -11.08 -17.17 13.45
CA MET A 558 -11.20 -16.59 12.10
C MET A 558 -10.86 -17.64 11.03
N ASN A 559 -11.38 -17.50 9.81
CA ASN A 559 -11.00 -18.40 8.70
C ASN A 559 -9.50 -18.27 8.35
N ARG A 560 -8.91 -19.38 7.87
CA ARG A 560 -7.49 -19.47 7.46
C ARG A 560 -7.09 -18.43 6.42
N GLU A 561 -7.83 -18.36 5.31
CA GLU A 561 -7.61 -17.41 4.22
C GLU A 561 -7.64 -15.96 4.72
N ARG A 562 -8.58 -15.66 5.63
CA ARG A 562 -8.71 -14.32 6.19
C ARG A 562 -7.57 -13.96 7.14
N TRP A 563 -7.07 -14.91 7.93
CA TRP A 563 -5.88 -14.70 8.76
C TRP A 563 -4.65 -14.44 7.89
N ALA A 564 -4.44 -15.28 6.88
CA ALA A 564 -3.34 -15.13 5.93
C ALA A 564 -3.39 -13.77 5.24
N ALA A 565 -4.54 -13.38 4.69
CA ALA A 565 -4.71 -12.08 4.03
C ALA A 565 -4.44 -10.88 4.97
N VAL A 566 -4.92 -10.91 6.22
CA VAL A 566 -4.70 -9.81 7.17
C VAL A 566 -3.24 -9.70 7.60
N MET A 567 -2.58 -10.83 7.84
CA MET A 567 -1.17 -10.83 8.23
C MET A 567 -0.25 -10.48 7.06
N LEU A 568 -0.56 -10.91 5.84
CA LEU A 568 0.18 -10.50 4.63
C LEU A 568 0.02 -9.03 4.29
N ASP A 569 -1.19 -8.47 4.44
CA ASP A 569 -1.39 -7.03 4.33
C ASP A 569 -0.49 -6.27 5.31
N ARG A 570 -0.43 -6.72 6.57
CA ARG A 570 0.47 -6.14 7.57
C ARG A 570 1.94 -6.31 7.22
N LEU A 571 2.34 -7.47 6.72
CA LEU A 571 3.70 -7.68 6.22
C LEU A 571 3.99 -6.66 5.10
N GLY A 572 3.13 -6.54 4.10
CA GLY A 572 3.26 -5.55 3.02
C GLY A 572 3.37 -4.10 3.53
N LEU A 573 2.72 -3.76 4.65
CA LEU A 573 2.82 -2.45 5.30
C LEU A 573 4.07 -2.26 6.18
N VAL A 574 4.67 -3.33 6.69
CA VAL A 574 5.86 -3.29 7.55
C VAL A 574 7.15 -3.26 6.72
N ALA A 575 7.21 -4.03 5.63
CA ALA A 575 8.39 -4.17 4.78
C ALA A 575 9.01 -2.83 4.31
N PRO A 576 8.26 -1.92 3.65
CA PRO A 576 8.83 -0.67 3.17
C PRO A 576 9.27 0.25 4.33
N ARG A 577 8.64 0.15 5.50
CA ARG A 577 8.98 0.96 6.68
C ARG A 577 10.25 0.48 7.38
N LEU A 578 10.49 -0.83 7.40
CA LEU A 578 11.72 -1.42 7.93
C LEU A 578 12.91 -1.20 6.99
N ALA A 579 12.70 -1.30 5.68
CA ALA A 579 13.74 -1.04 4.66
C ALA A 579 14.33 0.38 4.77
N LEU A 580 13.54 1.37 5.19
CA LEU A 580 13.98 2.74 5.41
C LEU A 580 14.71 2.96 6.74
N SER A 581 14.57 2.05 7.71
CA SER A 581 15.03 2.25 9.09
C SER A 581 16.41 1.66 9.39
N GLY A 582 17.03 0.95 8.44
CA GLY A 582 18.38 0.37 8.57
C GLY A 582 18.57 -0.62 9.73
N SER A 583 17.50 -0.99 10.44
CA SER A 583 17.53 -2.02 11.49
C SER A 583 17.76 -3.39 10.86
N ASP A 584 17.98 -4.41 11.70
CA ASP A 584 18.13 -5.80 11.32
C ASP A 584 16.81 -6.35 10.71
N VAL A 585 16.48 -5.87 9.50
CA VAL A 585 15.20 -6.07 8.81
C VAL A 585 14.92 -7.56 8.66
N GLU A 586 15.97 -8.36 8.47
CA GLU A 586 15.87 -9.79 8.26
C GLU A 586 15.41 -10.56 9.51
N THR A 587 15.87 -10.17 10.71
CA THR A 587 15.45 -10.84 11.95
C THR A 587 14.02 -10.46 12.34
N GLU A 588 13.62 -9.19 12.20
CA GLU A 588 12.22 -8.77 12.41
C GLU A 588 11.27 -9.35 11.34
N ALA A 589 11.75 -9.50 10.10
CA ALA A 589 11.03 -10.17 9.01
C ALA A 589 10.76 -11.64 9.29
N GLY A 590 11.82 -12.39 9.63
CA GLY A 590 11.71 -13.81 9.95
C GLY A 590 10.72 -14.06 11.08
N ARG A 591 10.76 -13.23 12.13
CA ARG A 591 9.78 -13.31 13.23
C ARG A 591 8.34 -13.03 12.80
N SER A 592 8.13 -12.08 11.90
CA SER A 592 6.79 -11.74 11.40
C SER A 592 6.21 -12.85 10.50
N LEU A 593 7.07 -13.50 9.70
CA LEU A 593 6.70 -14.69 8.93
C LEU A 593 6.42 -15.89 9.83
N ALA A 594 7.24 -16.12 10.86
CA ALA A 594 6.99 -17.15 11.87
C ALA A 594 5.65 -16.89 12.59
N ALA A 595 5.32 -15.64 12.91
CA ALA A 595 4.03 -15.26 13.51
C ALA A 595 2.84 -15.57 12.59
N LEU A 596 2.97 -15.33 11.28
CA LEU A 596 1.97 -15.73 10.28
C LEU A 596 1.73 -17.25 10.32
N GLN A 597 2.81 -18.04 10.27
CA GLN A 597 2.76 -19.51 10.31
C GLN A 597 2.14 -20.03 11.62
N MET A 598 2.60 -19.52 12.77
CA MET A 598 2.06 -19.87 14.08
C MET A 598 0.55 -19.62 14.17
N GLY A 599 0.05 -18.54 13.56
CA GLY A 599 -1.38 -18.27 13.54
C GLY A 599 -2.19 -19.26 12.71
N LEU A 600 -1.64 -19.77 11.60
CA LEU A 600 -2.29 -20.82 10.81
C LEU A 600 -2.30 -22.17 11.56
N ASP A 601 -1.17 -22.55 12.16
CA ASP A 601 -1.09 -23.78 12.96
C ASP A 601 -2.03 -23.69 14.19
N LEU A 602 -2.16 -22.52 14.81
CA LEU A 602 -3.10 -22.28 15.90
C LEU A 602 -4.57 -22.38 15.46
N LEU A 603 -4.92 -21.96 14.24
CA LEU A 603 -6.25 -22.13 13.68
C LEU A 603 -6.58 -23.61 13.43
N ASP A 604 -5.62 -24.37 12.93
CA ASP A 604 -5.76 -25.81 12.67
C ASP A 604 -5.90 -26.61 13.96
N LEU A 605 -5.11 -26.24 14.97
CA LEU A 605 -5.21 -26.81 16.30
C LEU A 605 -6.60 -26.55 16.90
N LYS A 606 -7.19 -25.36 16.69
CA LYS A 606 -8.51 -25.01 17.22
C LYS A 606 -9.67 -25.63 16.46
N SER A 607 -9.59 -25.77 15.14
CA SER A 607 -10.64 -26.44 14.36
C SER A 607 -10.76 -27.92 14.74
N SER A 608 -9.66 -28.54 15.16
CA SER A 608 -9.64 -29.93 15.66
C SER A 608 -10.41 -30.16 16.98
N VAL A 609 -10.70 -29.10 17.74
CA VAL A 609 -11.38 -29.16 19.05
C VAL A 609 -12.90 -29.25 18.91
N THR A 610 -13.43 -28.71 17.82
CA THR A 610 -14.87 -28.44 17.67
C THR A 610 -15.76 -29.69 17.52
N ASN A 611 -15.20 -30.91 17.41
CA ASN A 611 -15.93 -32.09 16.89
C ASN A 611 -15.97 -33.36 17.77
N ALA A 612 -15.57 -33.39 19.04
CA ALA A 612 -15.77 -34.62 19.85
C ALA A 612 -15.82 -34.39 21.38
N ASN A 613 -16.96 -34.74 21.99
CA ASN A 613 -17.19 -35.09 23.40
C ASN A 613 -16.12 -34.65 24.42
N ASP A 614 -16.33 -33.47 25.01
CA ASP A 614 -16.23 -33.03 26.41
C ASP A 614 -15.17 -33.55 27.42
N GLN A 615 -14.18 -34.36 27.05
CA GLN A 615 -13.17 -34.83 28.01
C GLN A 615 -11.70 -34.61 27.59
N ARG A 616 -11.47 -34.16 26.34
CA ARG A 616 -10.13 -33.81 25.80
C ARG A 616 -9.85 -32.29 25.70
N SER A 617 -10.70 -31.43 26.28
CA SER A 617 -10.61 -29.96 26.14
C SER A 617 -9.61 -29.29 27.11
N GLU A 618 -9.48 -29.77 28.35
CA GLU A 618 -8.75 -29.02 29.39
C GLU A 618 -7.24 -28.87 29.14
N ARG A 619 -6.56 -29.93 28.68
CA ARG A 619 -5.11 -29.84 28.41
C ARG A 619 -4.79 -28.94 27.22
N LEU A 620 -5.63 -29.00 26.19
CA LEU A 620 -5.49 -28.15 25.02
C LEU A 620 -5.82 -26.70 25.33
N GLU A 621 -6.85 -26.45 26.15
CA GLU A 621 -7.15 -25.12 26.69
C GLU A 621 -6.00 -24.58 27.56
N CYS A 622 -5.34 -25.43 28.33
CA CYS A 622 -4.13 -25.09 29.07
C CYS A 622 -2.98 -24.68 28.11
N LEU A 623 -2.73 -25.45 27.05
CA LEU A 623 -1.74 -25.11 26.02
C LEU A 623 -2.08 -23.78 25.33
N LEU A 624 -3.33 -23.59 24.90
CA LEU A 624 -3.82 -22.35 24.29
C LEU A 624 -3.64 -21.14 25.22
N THR A 625 -3.86 -21.34 26.53
CA THR A 625 -3.67 -20.30 27.54
C THR A 625 -2.18 -19.93 27.69
N LYS A 626 -1.29 -20.92 27.76
CA LYS A 626 0.17 -20.69 27.81
C LYS A 626 0.68 -20.00 26.54
N LEU A 627 0.21 -20.41 25.37
CA LEU A 627 0.52 -19.74 24.09
C LEU A 627 0.04 -18.28 24.09
N ALA A 628 -1.19 -18.02 24.57
CA ALA A 628 -1.71 -16.66 24.67
C ALA A 628 -0.89 -15.77 25.62
N GLN A 629 -0.31 -16.33 26.68
CA GLN A 629 0.60 -15.61 27.58
C GLN A 629 1.95 -15.32 26.90
N ALA A 630 2.53 -16.32 26.22
CA ALA A 630 3.77 -16.16 25.45
C ALA A 630 3.62 -15.08 24.36
N PHE A 631 2.52 -15.08 23.59
CA PHE A 631 2.28 -14.06 22.58
C PHE A 631 2.07 -12.66 23.17
N ARG A 632 1.46 -12.53 24.37
CA ARG A 632 1.40 -11.24 25.07
C ARG A 632 2.78 -10.79 25.57
N TRP A 633 3.65 -11.71 25.95
CA TRP A 633 5.03 -11.42 26.34
C TRP A 633 5.84 -10.85 25.16
N PHE A 634 5.73 -11.47 23.97
CA PHE A 634 6.32 -10.93 22.74
C PHE A 634 5.70 -9.58 22.34
N ALA A 635 4.39 -9.41 22.52
CA ALA A 635 3.72 -8.13 22.29
C ALA A 635 4.22 -7.01 23.23
N ALA A 636 4.81 -7.31 24.38
CA ALA A 636 5.40 -6.31 25.26
C ALA A 636 6.76 -5.78 24.75
N GLY A 637 7.32 -6.39 23.70
CA GLY A 637 8.62 -6.01 23.10
C GLY A 637 9.79 -6.89 23.54
N ASN A 638 9.52 -8.00 24.24
CA ASN A 638 10.56 -8.97 24.61
C ASN A 638 10.91 -9.86 23.43
N ASN A 639 12.20 -10.17 23.25
CA ASN A 639 12.68 -11.00 22.14
C ASN A 639 12.66 -12.50 22.46
N GLU A 640 12.70 -12.86 23.74
CA GLU A 640 12.82 -14.23 24.21
C GLU A 640 11.90 -14.49 25.40
N LEU A 641 11.41 -15.72 25.51
CA LEU A 641 10.69 -16.22 26.69
C LEU A 641 11.68 -16.46 27.83
N ARG A 642 11.21 -16.27 29.07
CA ARG A 642 12.02 -16.63 30.26
C ARG A 642 12.33 -18.13 30.22
N PRO A 643 13.51 -18.58 30.69
CA PRO A 643 13.92 -19.99 30.61
C PRO A 643 12.89 -20.98 31.17
N VAL A 644 12.30 -20.64 32.31
CA VAL A 644 11.25 -21.45 32.98
C VAL A 644 9.98 -21.55 32.14
N GLU A 645 9.50 -20.42 31.60
CA GLU A 645 8.30 -20.37 30.76
C GLU A 645 8.54 -21.06 29.41
N ARG A 646 9.74 -20.90 28.84
CA ARG A 646 10.22 -21.57 27.63
C ARG A 646 10.19 -23.10 27.81
N GLN A 647 10.74 -23.61 28.91
CA GLN A 647 10.75 -25.04 29.21
C GLN A 647 9.34 -25.57 29.51
N ALA A 648 8.54 -24.86 30.29
CA ALA A 648 7.16 -25.26 30.62
C ALA A 648 6.26 -25.31 29.38
N LEU A 649 6.38 -24.34 28.46
CA LEU A 649 5.62 -24.33 27.21
C LEU A 649 6.07 -25.46 26.29
N ARG A 650 7.39 -25.67 26.14
CA ARG A 650 7.94 -26.80 25.38
C ARG A 650 7.44 -28.15 25.91
N ALA A 651 7.53 -28.38 27.22
CA ALA A 651 7.09 -29.62 27.84
C ALA A 651 5.59 -29.89 27.61
N THR A 652 4.77 -28.84 27.60
CA THR A 652 3.32 -28.96 27.32
C THR A 652 3.06 -29.33 25.85
N ILE A 653 3.83 -28.78 24.90
CA ILE A 653 3.72 -29.16 23.48
C ILE A 653 4.18 -30.61 23.28
N ASP A 654 5.31 -30.99 23.89
CA ASP A 654 5.89 -32.33 23.78
C ASP A 654 5.01 -33.41 24.46
N SER A 655 4.26 -33.07 25.52
CA SER A 655 3.27 -33.98 26.11
C SER A 655 2.05 -34.19 25.21
N GLU A 656 1.55 -33.12 24.60
CA GLU A 656 0.40 -33.16 23.68
C GLU A 656 0.71 -33.93 22.39
N LEU A 657 1.93 -33.75 21.86
CA LEU A 657 2.43 -34.53 20.72
C LEU A 657 2.39 -36.04 21.02
N ARG A 658 2.93 -36.45 22.17
CA ARG A 658 2.95 -37.86 22.60
C ARG A 658 1.55 -38.45 22.80
N GLU A 659 0.61 -37.65 23.29
CA GLU A 659 -0.77 -38.10 23.46
C GLU A 659 -1.47 -38.31 22.12
N CYS A 660 -1.25 -37.41 21.15
CA CYS A 660 -1.84 -37.54 19.82
C CYS A 660 -1.23 -38.69 19.00
N CYS A 661 0.04 -39.06 19.23
CA CYS A 661 0.64 -40.23 18.59
C CYS A 661 -0.05 -41.56 18.94
N LYS A 662 -0.77 -41.63 20.07
CA LYS A 662 -1.41 -42.87 20.55
C LYS A 662 -2.70 -43.25 19.83
N SER A 663 -3.23 -42.41 18.93
CA SER A 663 -4.53 -42.65 18.31
C SER A 663 -4.58 -42.20 16.84
N GLY A 664 -4.91 -43.13 15.93
CA GLY A 664 -4.79 -42.96 14.48
C GLY A 664 -5.93 -42.22 13.76
N ALA A 665 -6.67 -41.33 14.43
CA ALA A 665 -7.81 -40.64 13.80
C ALA A 665 -7.37 -39.44 12.92
N ALA A 666 -8.04 -39.21 11.79
CA ALA A 666 -7.72 -38.12 10.85
C ALA A 666 -7.68 -36.71 11.49
N ILE A 667 -8.56 -36.44 12.46
CA ILE A 667 -8.59 -35.18 13.22
C ILE A 667 -7.29 -34.98 14.04
N GLN A 668 -6.67 -36.08 14.48
CA GLN A 668 -5.42 -36.05 15.25
C GLN A 668 -4.20 -35.84 14.35
N LEU A 669 -4.25 -36.26 13.07
CA LEU A 669 -3.21 -35.94 12.09
C LEU A 669 -3.10 -34.42 11.88
N THR A 670 -4.22 -33.71 11.72
CA THR A 670 -4.22 -32.23 11.62
C THR A 670 -3.64 -31.58 12.89
N ARG A 671 -4.00 -32.10 14.06
CA ARG A 671 -3.49 -31.63 15.35
C ARG A 671 -1.98 -31.89 15.49
N LEU A 672 -1.49 -33.07 15.13
CA LEU A 672 -0.06 -33.41 15.11
C LEU A 672 0.75 -32.48 14.21
N VAL A 673 0.29 -32.27 12.97
CA VAL A 673 0.93 -31.37 12.00
C VAL A 673 1.05 -29.94 12.54
N SER A 674 0.01 -29.44 13.21
CA SER A 674 0.00 -28.11 13.81
C SER A 674 0.93 -27.99 15.02
N LEU A 675 0.98 -29.01 15.88
CA LEU A 675 1.86 -29.05 17.05
C LEU A 675 3.34 -29.13 16.65
N VAL A 676 3.68 -29.90 15.61
CA VAL A 676 5.03 -29.93 15.02
C VAL A 676 5.41 -28.56 14.48
N GLY A 677 4.49 -27.88 13.79
CA GLY A 677 4.68 -26.52 13.29
C GLY A 677 4.94 -25.50 14.41
N LEU A 678 4.12 -25.49 15.46
CA LEU A 678 4.31 -24.64 16.63
C LEU A 678 5.63 -24.94 17.36
N ARG A 679 5.99 -26.23 17.48
CA ARG A 679 7.23 -26.69 18.12
C ARG A 679 8.48 -26.20 17.40
N ARG A 680 8.47 -26.23 16.06
CA ARG A 680 9.54 -25.70 15.19
C ARG A 680 9.61 -24.18 15.21
N ALA A 681 8.47 -23.50 15.10
CA ALA A 681 8.42 -22.05 15.04
C ALA A 681 8.84 -21.37 16.36
N LEU A 682 8.49 -21.95 17.52
CA LEU A 682 8.85 -21.40 18.83
C LEU A 682 10.22 -21.87 19.34
N PHE A 683 10.62 -23.10 18.98
CA PHE A 683 11.82 -23.74 19.51
C PHE A 683 12.61 -24.49 18.41
N PRO A 684 13.18 -23.77 17.43
CA PRO A 684 13.85 -24.38 16.27
C PRO A 684 15.09 -25.20 16.65
N ASP A 685 15.86 -24.75 17.64
CA ASP A 685 17.13 -25.37 18.06
C ASP A 685 16.97 -26.45 19.15
N ALA A 686 15.74 -26.70 19.60
CA ALA A 686 15.52 -27.63 20.71
C ALA A 686 15.54 -29.08 20.22
N PRO A 687 16.24 -30.00 20.93
CA PRO A 687 16.40 -31.39 20.50
C PRO A 687 15.05 -32.12 20.38
N ALA A 688 15.06 -33.23 19.65
CA ALA A 688 13.92 -34.12 19.51
C ALA A 688 13.33 -34.46 20.90
N PRO A 689 12.00 -34.58 21.04
CA PRO A 689 11.40 -35.01 22.29
C PRO A 689 11.95 -36.40 22.65
N SER A 690 12.62 -36.53 23.79
CA SER A 690 13.12 -37.82 24.26
C SER A 690 11.95 -38.69 24.71
N SER A 691 11.99 -39.99 24.36
CA SER A 691 11.05 -41.00 24.85
C SER A 691 11.14 -41.16 26.37
N ASP A 692 12.32 -40.89 26.94
CA ASP A 692 12.61 -40.92 28.37
C ASP A 692 12.87 -39.51 28.90
N GLY A 693 11.94 -39.02 29.71
CA GLY A 693 12.00 -37.66 30.26
C GLY A 693 10.82 -37.36 31.18
N VAL A 694 10.58 -38.25 32.13
CA VAL A 694 9.88 -37.94 33.37
C VAL A 694 10.87 -38.24 34.48
N VAL A 695 11.33 -37.18 35.14
CA VAL A 695 11.20 -37.06 36.59
C VAL A 695 10.60 -35.70 36.87
#